data_AF-A0AAN9TIX1-F1
#
_entry.id   AF-A0AAN9TIX1-F1
#
_cell.length_a   1.000
_cell.length_b   1.000
_cell.length_c   1.000
_cell.angle_alpha   90.00
_cell.angle_beta   90.00
_cell.angle_gamma   90.00
#
_symmetry.space_group_name_H-M   'P 1'
#
loop_
_entity.id
_entity.type
_entity.pdbx_description
1 polymer ?
#
loop_
_entity_poly.entity_id
_entity_poly.type
_entity_poly.pdbx_seq_one_letter_code
_entity_poly.pdbx_strand_id
1 'polypeptide(L)'
;MVLKLYGHVLSPPVRAVHFTIKNLAIPVEIVELDVINGELKSEEYMKINPRGTIPCLVDDEFVLLDSHAINIYLTTKYPQGEKLYPSDPKKRAIVNERLFFETCDLFSALKSVSNKVYTKGLSEIDDAAVKNFENSYNSLEIYLKKSKYIAGDCITIADFSVLVTMTSMKLFVPVDKEKFPLLTAYLEDAFTWPFYAEVNVVGLNKLLEFWKAKNITFPNPPVRAVYFTIKNLDIPVEMINVSLGDGEHKSEEYTKVNPLGTVPCIDDDGFVLLDSHAINIYLTTKYPQGEKLYPSDPKKRAIVNERLFFETCELFGAMKVTTRKVFMHGLKEIDESTVDHFENSYKGLETYLKENKYVAGDSLTIADFSVIATMSTMNMFVPVNKDKFPSVNAYLQHSRTWPFYAEVQEAGFNKLLELMKSKNVPFPNPPVRAVYFTLKMLNIEVEFVNVDLLSKENTDEKFLEVNPHGTVPCIYHNGKVFTDSHAINIYLTSKHGGEKLYPSNPEQRAFINEILFSETCTLFAPLQITVKKLMAGPPELDEFAIERFEHGYGWIEIYLKNNKFVAGDDLTIADFSVMTTVTTMELIVPIKKDKFPRLTAYLERATTWPHYAEIQENGIKKLKAGLKGINILFSEKPHL
;
A
#
# COMPACT_ATOMS: atom_id res chain seq x y z
N MET A 1 20.86 40.82 -5.14
CA MET A 1 20.75 39.92 -6.30
C MET A 1 20.28 38.58 -5.76
N VAL A 2 19.19 38.04 -6.33
CA VAL A 2 18.48 36.88 -5.77
C VAL A 2 18.70 35.72 -6.73
N LEU A 3 19.47 34.71 -6.30
CA LEU A 3 19.65 33.46 -7.03
C LEU A 3 18.29 32.75 -7.09
N LYS A 4 17.85 32.32 -8.28
CA LYS A 4 16.58 31.59 -8.45
C LYS A 4 16.82 30.16 -8.90
N LEU A 5 16.12 29.22 -8.30
CA LEU A 5 16.06 27.83 -8.74
C LEU A 5 14.64 27.49 -9.19
N TYR A 6 14.46 27.27 -10.48
CA TYR A 6 13.22 26.77 -11.05
C TYR A 6 13.20 25.24 -10.96
N GLY A 7 12.18 24.68 -10.33
CA GLY A 7 12.09 23.25 -10.13
C GLY A 7 10.81 22.80 -9.45
N HIS A 8 10.74 21.49 -9.16
CA HIS A 8 9.67 20.89 -8.37
C HIS A 8 10.24 19.72 -7.57
N VAL A 9 9.83 19.58 -6.31
CA VAL A 9 10.43 18.61 -5.37
C VAL A 9 10.22 17.14 -5.75
N LEU A 10 9.27 16.85 -6.63
CA LEU A 10 9.10 15.52 -7.25
C LEU A 10 10.36 15.06 -8.00
N SER A 11 11.12 16.00 -8.57
CA SER A 11 12.27 15.70 -9.42
C SER A 11 13.52 15.38 -8.56
N PRO A 12 14.10 14.17 -8.67
CA PRO A 12 15.36 13.86 -7.99
C PRO A 12 16.49 14.86 -8.35
N PRO A 13 16.72 15.23 -9.63
CA PRO A 13 17.68 16.28 -9.98
C PRO A 13 17.49 17.61 -9.24
N VAL A 14 16.25 18.04 -9.00
CA VAL A 14 15.97 19.27 -8.23
C VAL A 14 16.31 19.07 -6.75
N ARG A 15 15.97 17.91 -6.17
CA ARG A 15 16.34 17.58 -4.78
C ARG A 15 17.86 17.54 -4.58
N ALA A 16 18.63 17.04 -5.55
CA ALA A 16 20.09 17.06 -5.49
C ALA A 16 20.64 18.48 -5.39
N VAL A 17 20.11 19.41 -6.19
CA VAL A 17 20.48 20.83 -6.13
C VAL A 17 20.04 21.46 -4.80
N HIS A 18 18.87 21.10 -4.30
CA HIS A 18 18.37 21.64 -3.04
C HIS A 18 19.23 21.19 -1.84
N PHE A 19 19.71 19.94 -1.82
CA PHE A 19 20.71 19.49 -0.84
C PHE A 19 21.97 20.35 -0.86
N THR A 20 22.51 20.62 -2.06
CA THR A 20 23.68 21.47 -2.22
C THR A 20 23.43 22.88 -1.70
N ILE A 21 22.32 23.51 -2.07
CA ILE A 21 21.94 24.86 -1.62
C ILE A 21 21.87 24.94 -0.09
N LYS A 22 21.21 23.96 0.55
CA LYS A 22 21.04 23.92 2.01
C LYS A 22 22.37 23.72 2.72
N ASN A 23 23.21 22.80 2.24
CA ASN A 23 24.52 22.54 2.84
C ASN A 23 25.51 23.70 2.65
N LEU A 24 25.35 24.50 1.60
CA LEU A 24 26.14 25.73 1.39
C LEU A 24 25.55 26.95 2.10
N ALA A 25 24.34 26.83 2.70
CA ALA A 25 23.59 27.90 3.33
C ALA A 25 23.40 29.14 2.43
N ILE A 26 23.11 28.90 1.14
CA ILE A 26 22.95 29.97 0.14
C ILE A 26 21.48 30.45 0.14
N PRO A 27 21.22 31.77 0.17
CA PRO A 27 19.88 32.29 -0.04
C PRO A 27 19.49 32.11 -1.51
N VAL A 28 18.49 31.27 -1.78
CA VAL A 28 17.94 31.00 -3.11
C VAL A 28 16.43 31.09 -3.06
N GLU A 29 15.84 31.82 -4.00
CA GLU A 29 14.41 31.78 -4.28
C GLU A 29 14.09 30.50 -5.06
N ILE A 30 13.29 29.62 -4.47
CA ILE A 30 12.81 28.41 -5.15
C ILE A 30 11.51 28.77 -5.86
N VAL A 31 11.52 28.73 -7.19
CA VAL A 31 10.33 28.91 -8.03
C VAL A 31 9.75 27.52 -8.31
N GLU A 32 8.67 27.17 -7.62
CA GLU A 32 7.99 25.89 -7.78
C GLU A 32 7.13 25.90 -9.06
N LEU A 33 7.43 25.00 -10.00
CA LEU A 33 6.71 24.85 -11.26
C LEU A 33 5.73 23.68 -11.19
N ASP A 34 4.53 23.85 -11.75
CA ASP A 34 3.52 22.82 -11.94
C ASP A 34 3.89 21.88 -13.09
N VAL A 35 4.77 20.94 -12.76
CA VAL A 35 5.20 19.88 -13.67
C VAL A 35 4.07 18.92 -14.06
N ILE A 36 3.00 18.87 -13.28
CA ILE A 36 1.88 17.93 -13.48
C ILE A 36 0.97 18.44 -14.60
N ASN A 37 0.64 19.73 -14.56
CA ASN A 37 -0.23 20.38 -15.56
C ASN A 37 0.56 20.94 -16.76
N GLY A 38 1.82 20.55 -16.90
CA GLY A 38 2.60 20.80 -18.11
C GLY A 38 3.23 22.18 -18.21
N GLU A 39 3.40 22.89 -17.08
CA GLU A 39 4.00 24.25 -17.05
C GLU A 39 5.40 24.29 -17.68
N LEU A 40 6.12 23.16 -17.69
CA LEU A 40 7.41 23.03 -18.37
C LEU A 40 7.37 23.33 -19.88
N LYS A 41 6.17 23.31 -20.48
CA LYS A 41 5.94 23.64 -21.90
C LYS A 41 5.32 25.02 -22.09
N SER A 42 5.06 25.76 -21.02
CA SER A 42 4.52 27.12 -21.11
C SER A 42 5.48 28.02 -21.88
N GLU A 43 4.94 28.98 -22.63
CA GLU A 43 5.77 29.96 -23.36
C GLU A 43 6.68 30.75 -22.40
N GLU A 44 6.21 31.01 -21.18
CA GLU A 44 6.95 31.75 -20.16
C GLU A 44 8.17 30.98 -19.66
N TYR A 45 8.01 29.71 -19.29
CA TYR A 45 9.14 28.90 -18.86
C TYR A 45 10.09 28.52 -20.00
N MET A 46 9.56 28.27 -21.20
CA MET A 46 10.36 27.92 -22.38
C MET A 46 11.30 29.06 -22.83
N LYS A 47 10.96 30.32 -22.52
CA LYS A 47 11.87 31.47 -22.72
C LYS A 47 13.09 31.40 -21.79
N ILE A 48 12.94 30.81 -20.60
CA ILE A 48 14.01 30.65 -19.61
C ILE A 48 14.82 29.38 -19.91
N ASN A 49 14.13 28.25 -20.09
CA ASN A 49 14.75 26.98 -20.47
C ASN A 49 14.08 26.39 -21.72
N PRO A 50 14.67 26.62 -22.92
CA PRO A 50 14.16 26.07 -24.17
C PRO A 50 14.13 24.54 -24.25
N ARG A 51 14.78 23.83 -23.32
CA ARG A 51 14.73 22.36 -23.25
C ARG A 51 13.48 21.84 -22.54
N GLY A 52 12.73 22.70 -21.84
CA GLY A 52 11.55 22.30 -21.06
C GLY A 52 11.86 21.30 -19.95
N THR A 53 13.04 21.44 -19.30
CA THR A 53 13.50 20.55 -18.23
C THR A 53 13.70 21.29 -16.92
N ILE A 54 13.84 20.55 -15.82
CA ILE A 54 14.21 21.06 -14.50
C ILE A 54 15.33 20.18 -13.91
N PRO A 55 16.18 20.70 -13.01
CA PRO A 55 16.26 22.10 -12.54
C PRO A 55 16.77 23.10 -13.59
N CYS A 56 16.51 24.38 -13.34
CA CYS A 56 17.14 25.52 -14.01
C CYS A 56 17.52 26.58 -12.97
N LEU A 57 18.80 26.96 -12.93
CA LEU A 57 19.33 28.00 -12.04
C LEU A 57 19.47 29.32 -12.81
N VAL A 58 18.97 30.40 -12.24
CA VAL A 58 19.17 31.76 -12.76
C VAL A 58 19.94 32.58 -11.72
N ASP A 59 21.12 33.02 -12.12
CA ASP A 59 22.04 33.84 -11.35
C ASP A 59 22.26 35.16 -12.11
N ASP A 60 21.39 36.13 -11.83
CA ASP A 60 21.23 37.36 -12.62
C ASP A 60 20.95 37.06 -14.10
N GLU A 61 21.84 37.44 -15.03
CA GLU A 61 21.69 37.15 -16.46
C GLU A 61 22.20 35.75 -16.85
N PHE A 62 22.86 35.04 -15.92
CA PHE A 62 23.43 33.72 -16.18
C PHE A 62 22.41 32.62 -15.91
N VAL A 63 22.01 31.90 -16.96
CA VAL A 63 21.11 30.74 -16.87
C VAL A 63 21.91 29.46 -17.02
N LEU A 64 21.82 28.58 -16.02
CA LEU A 64 22.48 27.28 -16.02
C LEU A 64 21.47 26.14 -15.88
N LEU A 65 21.60 25.16 -16.77
CA LEU A 65 20.79 23.95 -16.80
C LEU A 65 21.60 22.77 -16.27
N ASP A 66 20.93 21.64 -16.04
CA ASP A 66 21.50 20.38 -15.56
C ASP A 66 21.90 20.41 -14.07
N SER A 67 21.41 19.45 -13.29
CA SER A 67 21.63 19.40 -11.84
C SER A 67 23.10 19.25 -11.46
N HIS A 68 23.89 18.50 -12.23
CA HIS A 68 25.30 18.29 -11.91
C HIS A 68 26.11 19.54 -12.23
N ALA A 69 25.83 20.19 -13.36
CA ALA A 69 26.48 21.46 -13.70
C ALA A 69 26.13 22.54 -12.67
N ILE A 70 24.87 22.63 -12.25
CA ILE A 70 24.41 23.54 -11.19
C ILE A 70 25.12 23.24 -9.86
N ASN A 71 25.20 21.97 -9.44
CA ASN A 71 25.90 21.58 -8.22
C ASN A 71 27.38 21.96 -8.23
N ILE A 72 28.07 21.69 -9.35
CA ILE A 72 29.48 22.06 -9.54
C ILE A 72 29.63 23.59 -9.52
N TYR A 73 28.75 24.33 -10.18
CA TYR A 73 28.77 25.79 -10.19
C TYR A 73 28.63 26.37 -8.78
N LEU A 74 27.61 25.95 -8.04
CA LEU A 74 27.37 26.42 -6.68
C LEU A 74 28.53 26.06 -5.74
N THR A 75 29.02 24.83 -5.79
CA THR A 75 30.15 24.42 -4.93
C THR A 75 31.48 25.09 -5.31
N THR A 76 31.65 25.49 -6.57
CA THR A 76 32.84 26.25 -7.01
C THR A 76 32.74 27.74 -6.66
N LYS A 77 31.54 28.32 -6.74
CA LYS A 77 31.28 29.75 -6.48
C LYS A 77 31.41 30.09 -4.99
N TYR A 78 31.00 29.19 -4.10
CA TYR A 78 30.93 29.44 -2.66
C TYR A 78 32.03 28.69 -1.89
N PRO A 79 32.81 29.35 -1.00
CA PRO A 79 33.94 28.73 -0.30
C PRO A 79 33.59 27.47 0.51
N GLN A 80 32.35 27.37 1.01
CA GLN A 80 31.84 26.22 1.73
C GLN A 80 31.84 24.94 0.87
N GLY A 81 31.84 25.10 -0.45
CA GLY A 81 31.78 24.01 -1.41
C GLY A 81 33.05 23.18 -1.53
N GLU A 82 34.20 23.65 -1.05
CA GLU A 82 35.46 22.87 -1.09
C GLU A 82 35.34 21.50 -0.41
N LYS A 83 34.47 21.38 0.61
CA LYS A 83 34.20 20.09 1.28
C LYS A 83 33.36 19.13 0.44
N LEU A 84 32.45 19.66 -0.38
CA LEU A 84 31.50 18.89 -1.18
C LEU A 84 32.01 18.61 -2.61
N TYR A 85 32.91 19.47 -3.10
CA TYR A 85 33.54 19.37 -4.41
C TYR A 85 35.02 19.81 -4.32
N PRO A 86 35.92 18.92 -3.84
CA PRO A 86 37.31 19.29 -3.57
C PRO A 86 38.08 19.78 -4.79
N SER A 87 39.04 20.67 -4.56
CA SER A 87 39.97 21.18 -5.58
C SER A 87 41.10 20.23 -5.93
N ASP A 88 41.40 19.26 -5.07
CA ASP A 88 42.35 18.20 -5.36
C ASP A 88 41.97 17.45 -6.65
N PRO A 89 42.86 17.39 -7.66
CA PRO A 89 42.53 16.82 -8.96
C PRO A 89 42.05 15.37 -8.91
N LYS A 90 42.59 14.55 -8.00
CA LYS A 90 42.23 13.13 -7.91
C LYS A 90 40.88 12.95 -7.23
N LYS A 91 40.63 13.61 -6.10
CA LYS A 91 39.33 13.58 -5.41
C LYS A 91 38.23 14.11 -6.33
N ARG A 92 38.48 15.23 -7.02
CA ARG A 92 37.55 15.81 -7.98
C ARG A 92 37.22 14.86 -9.13
N ALA A 93 38.22 14.18 -9.68
CA ALA A 93 38.02 13.21 -10.75
C ALA A 93 37.07 12.07 -10.31
N ILE A 94 37.21 11.57 -9.08
CA ILE A 94 36.30 10.57 -8.52
C ILE A 94 34.88 11.12 -8.35
N VAL A 95 34.72 12.33 -7.80
CA VAL A 95 33.38 12.95 -7.69
C VAL A 95 32.72 13.08 -9.06
N ASN A 96 33.46 13.58 -10.06
CA ASN A 96 32.97 13.69 -11.43
C ASN A 96 32.59 12.33 -12.01
N GLU A 97 33.42 11.30 -11.86
CA GLU A 97 33.13 9.94 -12.32
C GLU A 97 31.79 9.44 -11.75
N ARG A 98 31.52 9.70 -10.46
CA ARG A 98 30.26 9.29 -9.81
C ARG A 98 29.05 10.11 -10.26
N LEU A 99 29.21 11.41 -10.54
CA LEU A 99 28.16 12.22 -11.16
C LEU A 99 27.80 11.72 -12.57
N PHE A 100 28.81 11.33 -13.37
CA PHE A 100 28.56 10.75 -14.69
C PHE A 100 27.92 9.36 -14.62
N PHE A 101 28.33 8.52 -13.68
CA PHE A 101 27.67 7.25 -13.40
C PHE A 101 26.21 7.45 -12.98
N GLU A 102 25.94 8.43 -12.11
CA GLU A 102 24.56 8.73 -11.68
C GLU A 102 23.67 9.05 -12.88
N THR A 103 24.11 9.93 -13.79
CA THR A 103 23.24 10.34 -14.90
C THR A 103 23.08 9.24 -15.96
N CYS A 104 24.16 8.52 -16.28
CA CYS A 104 24.19 7.52 -17.34
C CYS A 104 23.49 6.21 -16.95
N ASP A 105 23.65 5.79 -15.69
CA ASP A 105 23.20 4.49 -15.21
C ASP A 105 21.97 4.64 -14.33
N LEU A 106 22.09 5.32 -13.18
CA LEU A 106 21.03 5.41 -12.18
C LEU A 106 19.82 6.20 -12.66
N PHE A 107 20.02 7.47 -13.04
CA PHE A 107 18.92 8.35 -13.44
C PHE A 107 18.31 7.90 -14.77
N SER A 108 19.13 7.36 -15.69
CA SER A 108 18.64 6.76 -16.93
C SER A 108 17.71 5.57 -16.64
N ALA A 109 18.10 4.66 -15.74
CA ALA A 109 17.25 3.56 -15.31
C ALA A 109 15.94 4.07 -14.68
N LEU A 110 16.03 5.00 -13.73
CA LEU A 110 14.85 5.61 -13.09
C LEU A 110 13.93 6.30 -14.12
N LYS A 111 14.51 7.07 -15.04
CA LYS A 111 13.78 7.79 -16.10
C LYS A 111 13.08 6.82 -17.04
N SER A 112 13.69 5.68 -17.35
CA SER A 112 13.07 4.67 -18.22
C SER A 112 11.79 4.08 -17.63
N VAL A 113 11.73 3.89 -16.31
CA VAL A 113 10.54 3.37 -15.60
C VAL A 113 9.54 4.50 -15.37
N SER A 114 10.00 5.60 -14.77
CA SER A 114 9.15 6.73 -14.40
C SER A 114 8.45 7.35 -15.61
N ASN A 115 9.10 7.49 -16.78
CA ASN A 115 8.44 7.94 -18.01
C ASN A 115 7.30 7.04 -18.43
N LYS A 116 7.47 5.72 -18.35
CA LYS A 116 6.40 4.79 -18.72
C LYS A 116 5.25 4.88 -17.70
N VAL A 117 5.54 5.08 -16.42
CA VAL A 117 4.52 5.35 -15.39
C VAL A 117 3.78 6.65 -15.69
N TYR A 118 4.50 7.75 -15.96
CA TYR A 118 3.94 9.08 -16.26
C TYR A 118 3.06 9.09 -17.50
N THR A 119 3.46 8.36 -18.56
CA THR A 119 2.81 8.45 -19.88
C THR A 119 1.88 7.29 -20.21
N LYS A 120 2.07 6.12 -19.56
CA LYS A 120 1.33 4.88 -19.90
C LYS A 120 0.64 4.24 -18.69
N GLY A 121 0.72 4.83 -17.50
CA GLY A 121 0.02 4.32 -16.31
C GLY A 121 0.38 2.88 -15.94
N LEU A 122 1.66 2.49 -16.10
CA LEU A 122 2.10 1.12 -15.80
C LEU A 122 1.82 0.75 -14.34
N SER A 123 1.13 -0.38 -14.16
CA SER A 123 0.80 -0.97 -12.87
C SER A 123 1.87 -1.91 -12.34
N GLU A 124 2.73 -2.45 -13.20
CA GLU A 124 3.81 -3.38 -12.87
C GLU A 124 5.12 -3.01 -13.58
N ILE A 125 6.25 -3.41 -13.01
CA ILE A 125 7.59 -3.18 -13.58
C ILE A 125 8.05 -4.48 -14.23
N ASP A 126 8.47 -4.40 -15.49
CA ASP A 126 8.97 -5.56 -16.23
C ASP A 126 10.32 -6.08 -15.67
N ASP A 127 10.58 -7.39 -15.81
CA ASP A 127 11.80 -8.04 -15.31
C ASP A 127 13.09 -7.40 -15.84
N ALA A 128 13.06 -6.84 -17.04
CA ALA A 128 14.22 -6.17 -17.63
C ALA A 128 14.55 -4.87 -16.87
N ALA A 129 13.54 -4.09 -16.51
CA ALA A 129 13.69 -2.90 -15.67
C ALA A 129 14.12 -3.27 -14.25
N VAL A 130 13.55 -4.34 -13.66
CA VAL A 130 14.00 -4.86 -12.35
C VAL A 130 15.49 -5.20 -12.39
N LYS A 131 15.91 -5.99 -13.38
CA LYS A 131 17.31 -6.37 -13.56
C LYS A 131 18.23 -5.17 -13.77
N ASN A 132 17.77 -4.15 -14.48
CA ASN A 132 18.54 -2.92 -14.68
C ASN A 132 18.75 -2.14 -13.36
N PHE A 133 17.72 -2.11 -12.49
CA PHE A 133 17.84 -1.51 -11.16
C PHE A 133 18.81 -2.32 -10.30
N GLU A 134 18.70 -3.65 -10.29
CA GLU A 134 19.62 -4.51 -9.56
C GLU A 134 21.09 -4.36 -10.02
N ASN A 135 21.34 -4.22 -11.32
CA ASN A 135 22.68 -3.95 -11.85
C ASN A 135 23.24 -2.62 -11.34
N SER A 136 22.37 -1.61 -11.23
CA SER A 136 22.74 -0.30 -10.68
C SER A 136 23.07 -0.43 -9.19
N TYR A 137 22.27 -1.17 -8.43
CA TYR A 137 22.52 -1.45 -7.00
C TYR A 137 23.83 -2.20 -6.79
N ASN A 138 24.13 -3.19 -7.65
CA ASN A 138 25.39 -3.91 -7.62
C ASN A 138 26.61 -2.99 -7.88
N SER A 139 26.47 -2.04 -8.79
CA SER A 139 27.55 -1.07 -9.07
C SER A 139 27.81 -0.17 -7.87
N LEU A 140 26.77 0.29 -7.17
CA LEU A 140 26.91 1.06 -5.93
C LEU A 140 27.52 0.24 -4.80
N GLU A 141 27.11 -1.02 -4.65
CA GLU A 141 27.72 -1.96 -3.70
C GLU A 141 29.23 -2.09 -3.93
N ILE A 142 29.68 -2.13 -5.19
CA ILE A 142 31.11 -2.18 -5.55
C ILE A 142 31.83 -0.89 -5.15
N TYR A 143 31.20 0.28 -5.30
CA TYR A 143 31.81 1.54 -4.86
C TYR A 143 31.93 1.61 -3.33
N LEU A 144 30.88 1.21 -2.61
CA LEU A 144 30.84 1.22 -1.14
C LEU A 144 31.77 0.18 -0.49
N LYS A 145 32.24 -0.83 -1.23
CA LYS A 145 33.34 -1.71 -0.77
C LYS A 145 34.67 -0.99 -0.61
N LYS A 146 34.86 0.11 -1.34
CA LYS A 146 36.16 0.82 -1.41
C LYS A 146 36.23 2.02 -0.48
N SER A 147 35.11 2.60 -0.13
CA SER A 147 35.03 3.84 0.65
C SER A 147 33.70 3.97 1.38
N LYS A 148 33.68 4.79 2.44
CA LYS A 148 32.47 4.99 3.26
C LYS A 148 31.30 5.60 2.47
N TYR A 149 31.61 6.56 1.60
CA TYR A 149 30.67 7.27 0.74
C TYR A 149 31.00 7.00 -0.74
N ILE A 150 30.13 7.40 -1.66
CA ILE A 150 30.18 7.00 -3.08
C ILE A 150 31.44 7.51 -3.78
N ALA A 151 31.95 8.67 -3.35
CA ALA A 151 33.12 9.31 -3.92
C ALA A 151 34.34 9.36 -2.97
N GLY A 152 34.31 8.68 -1.81
CA GLY A 152 35.42 8.65 -0.86
C GLY A 152 34.96 8.58 0.59
N ASP A 153 35.76 9.15 1.51
CA ASP A 153 35.50 9.08 2.96
C ASP A 153 34.67 10.25 3.50
N CYS A 154 34.26 11.18 2.63
CA CYS A 154 33.41 12.31 2.97
C CYS A 154 32.24 12.42 1.99
N ILE A 155 31.12 12.97 2.46
CA ILE A 155 29.94 13.28 1.64
C ILE A 155 30.29 14.37 0.63
N THR A 156 29.89 14.17 -0.62
CA THR A 156 30.11 15.08 -1.75
C THR A 156 28.82 15.34 -2.53
N ILE A 157 28.86 16.21 -3.53
CA ILE A 157 27.72 16.41 -4.45
C ILE A 157 27.34 15.15 -5.25
N ALA A 158 28.26 14.18 -5.39
CA ALA A 158 27.94 12.88 -5.98
C ALA A 158 26.98 12.09 -5.08
N ASP A 159 27.22 12.11 -3.77
CA ASP A 159 26.39 11.42 -2.79
C ASP A 159 24.96 12.00 -2.76
N PHE A 160 24.81 13.32 -2.84
CA PHE A 160 23.49 13.96 -2.94
C PHE A 160 22.72 13.50 -4.18
N SER A 161 23.39 13.45 -5.34
CA SER A 161 22.77 13.06 -6.61
C SER A 161 22.40 11.58 -6.63
N VAL A 162 23.31 10.71 -6.17
CA VAL A 162 23.06 9.27 -6.05
C VAL A 162 21.95 8.97 -5.06
N LEU A 163 21.94 9.63 -3.88
CA LEU A 163 20.96 9.38 -2.83
C LEU A 163 19.53 9.67 -3.28
N VAL A 164 19.28 10.83 -3.89
CA VAL A 164 17.91 11.22 -4.30
C VAL A 164 17.37 10.33 -5.41
N THR A 165 18.23 9.89 -6.33
CA THR A 165 17.87 8.95 -7.40
C THR A 165 17.66 7.55 -6.86
N MET A 166 18.55 7.07 -5.98
CA MET A 166 18.44 5.76 -5.34
C MET A 166 17.20 5.61 -4.48
N THR A 167 16.89 6.62 -3.67
CA THR A 167 15.69 6.58 -2.82
C THR A 167 14.41 6.63 -3.66
N SER A 168 14.43 7.27 -4.84
CA SER A 168 13.34 7.17 -5.82
C SER A 168 13.26 5.81 -6.51
N MET A 169 14.39 5.19 -6.87
CA MET A 169 14.42 3.85 -7.45
C MET A 169 13.87 2.79 -6.48
N LYS A 170 14.17 2.93 -5.19
CA LYS A 170 13.68 2.03 -4.12
C LYS A 170 12.15 1.99 -4.03
N LEU A 171 11.44 3.03 -4.47
CA LEU A 171 9.97 3.02 -4.53
C LEU A 171 9.43 2.00 -5.55
N PHE A 172 10.23 1.67 -6.56
CA PHE A 172 9.88 0.73 -7.62
C PHE A 172 10.44 -0.66 -7.34
N VAL A 173 11.72 -0.76 -7.00
CA VAL A 173 12.39 -2.03 -6.71
C VAL A 173 13.13 -1.90 -5.37
N PRO A 174 12.63 -2.55 -4.31
CA PRO A 174 13.29 -2.52 -3.00
C PRO A 174 14.74 -3.01 -3.07
N VAL A 175 15.61 -2.43 -2.24
CA VAL A 175 16.98 -2.92 -2.09
C VAL A 175 16.94 -4.17 -1.22
N ASP A 176 17.38 -5.30 -1.77
CA ASP A 176 17.58 -6.53 -1.02
C ASP A 176 18.82 -6.38 -0.12
N LYS A 177 18.60 -6.34 1.19
CA LYS A 177 19.66 -6.16 2.19
C LYS A 177 20.65 -7.32 2.27
N GLU A 178 20.23 -8.53 1.93
CA GLU A 178 21.10 -9.70 1.96
C GLU A 178 22.04 -9.69 0.75
N LYS A 179 21.55 -9.16 -0.38
CA LYS A 179 22.31 -9.02 -1.63
C LYS A 179 23.19 -7.76 -1.67
N PHE A 180 22.71 -6.65 -1.10
CA PHE A 180 23.36 -5.33 -1.12
C PHE A 180 23.49 -4.72 0.30
N PRO A 181 24.24 -5.37 1.21
CA PRO A 181 24.36 -4.93 2.59
C PRO A 181 25.04 -3.57 2.76
N LEU A 182 26.05 -3.24 1.95
CA LEU A 182 26.77 -1.96 2.07
C LEU A 182 25.91 -0.80 1.56
N LEU A 183 25.20 -1.00 0.46
CA LEU A 183 24.21 -0.04 -0.03
C LEU A 183 23.10 0.19 0.98
N THR A 184 22.63 -0.87 1.64
CA THR A 184 21.63 -0.76 2.72
C THR A 184 22.17 0.09 3.86
N ALA A 185 23.38 -0.19 4.35
CA ALA A 185 24.02 0.59 5.41
C ALA A 185 24.27 2.06 5.01
N TYR A 186 24.65 2.32 3.75
CA TYR A 186 24.79 3.69 3.22
C TYR A 186 23.46 4.45 3.23
N LEU A 187 22.35 3.80 2.84
CA LEU A 187 21.03 4.41 2.87
C LEU A 187 20.54 4.68 4.31
N GLU A 188 20.90 3.81 5.26
CA GLU A 188 20.60 4.01 6.68
C GLU A 188 21.42 5.16 7.27
N ASP A 189 22.72 5.26 6.95
CA ASP A 189 23.57 6.41 7.33
C ASP A 189 22.99 7.72 6.78
N ALA A 190 22.48 7.71 5.54
CA ALA A 190 21.90 8.87 4.87
C ALA A 190 20.71 9.50 5.62
N PHE A 191 19.98 8.73 6.44
CA PHE A 191 18.89 9.27 7.26
C PHE A 191 19.37 10.28 8.31
N THR A 192 20.65 10.22 8.66
CA THR A 192 21.27 11.12 9.63
C THR A 192 21.89 12.36 8.98
N TRP A 193 21.88 12.45 7.64
CA TRP A 193 22.51 13.56 6.94
C TRP A 193 21.74 14.86 7.16
N PRO A 194 22.45 16.01 7.25
CA PRO A 194 21.82 17.31 7.31
C PRO A 194 20.82 17.51 6.16
N PHE A 195 19.63 17.99 6.52
CA PHE A 195 18.54 18.30 5.59
C PHE A 195 17.91 17.09 4.87
N TYR A 196 18.26 15.85 5.24
CA TYR A 196 17.66 14.66 4.60
C TYR A 196 16.14 14.64 4.67
N ALA A 197 15.57 14.86 5.84
CA ALA A 197 14.13 14.89 6.03
C ALA A 197 13.48 16.05 5.26
N GLU A 198 14.05 17.25 5.35
CA GLU A 198 13.51 18.46 4.72
C GLU A 198 13.52 18.38 3.19
N VAL A 199 14.61 17.88 2.60
CA VAL A 199 14.79 17.86 1.14
C VAL A 199 14.28 16.55 0.54
N ASN A 200 14.73 15.41 1.07
CA ASN A 200 14.51 14.13 0.42
C ASN A 200 13.17 13.50 0.79
N VAL A 201 12.83 13.45 2.08
CA VAL A 201 11.59 12.80 2.54
C VAL A 201 10.36 13.53 2.00
N VAL A 202 10.35 14.87 2.03
CA VAL A 202 9.24 15.67 1.46
C VAL A 202 9.01 15.35 -0.02
N GLY A 203 10.08 15.36 -0.84
CA GLY A 203 9.95 15.06 -2.27
C GLY A 203 9.60 13.59 -2.55
N LEU A 204 10.10 12.64 -1.74
CA LEU A 204 9.73 11.23 -1.84
C LEU A 204 8.25 11.00 -1.52
N ASN A 205 7.72 11.65 -0.48
CA ASN A 205 6.31 11.55 -0.13
C ASN A 205 5.42 12.10 -1.24
N LYS A 206 5.71 13.30 -1.76
CA LYS A 206 4.98 13.83 -2.93
C LYS A 206 5.08 12.89 -4.13
N LEU A 207 6.25 12.27 -4.37
CA LEU A 207 6.45 11.33 -5.47
C LEU A 207 5.64 10.04 -5.28
N LEU A 208 5.58 9.54 -4.06
CA LEU A 208 4.77 8.38 -3.69
C LEU A 208 3.27 8.67 -3.81
N GLU A 209 2.81 9.84 -3.36
CA GLU A 209 1.42 10.31 -3.52
C GLU A 209 1.05 10.44 -4.99
N PHE A 210 1.89 11.13 -5.77
CA PHE A 210 1.71 11.25 -7.22
C PHE A 210 1.64 9.88 -7.89
N TRP A 211 2.52 8.95 -7.50
CA TRP A 211 2.51 7.59 -8.04
C TRP A 211 1.22 6.84 -7.68
N LYS A 212 0.81 6.87 -6.41
CA LYS A 212 -0.46 6.30 -5.95
C LYS A 212 -1.64 6.90 -6.74
N ALA A 213 -1.59 8.19 -7.05
CA ALA A 213 -2.62 8.88 -7.83
C ALA A 213 -2.64 8.51 -9.33
N LYS A 214 -1.49 8.12 -9.92
CA LYS A 214 -1.43 7.67 -11.33
C LYS A 214 -1.65 6.17 -11.50
N ASN A 215 -1.52 5.39 -10.42
CA ASN A 215 -1.80 3.96 -10.39
C ASN A 215 -3.19 3.65 -9.79
N ILE A 216 -4.12 4.62 -9.81
CA ILE A 216 -5.47 4.41 -9.30
C ILE A 216 -6.23 3.50 -10.27
N THR A 217 -6.19 2.21 -9.96
CA THR A 217 -7.10 1.21 -10.52
C THR A 217 -8.26 1.05 -9.54
N PHE A 218 -9.49 1.24 -10.01
CA PHE A 218 -10.68 1.15 -9.17
C PHE A 218 -11.24 -0.27 -9.20
N PRO A 219 -11.06 -1.08 -8.14
CA PRO A 219 -11.58 -2.45 -8.12
C PRO A 219 -13.11 -2.51 -8.02
N ASN A 220 -13.76 -1.42 -7.58
CA ASN A 220 -15.18 -1.39 -7.27
C ASN A 220 -16.05 -1.18 -8.54
N PRO A 221 -17.02 -2.07 -8.84
CA PRO A 221 -17.85 -1.98 -10.05
C PRO A 221 -18.60 -0.63 -10.24
N PRO A 222 -19.36 -0.10 -9.26
CA PRO A 222 -19.90 1.25 -9.28
C PRO A 222 -18.93 2.35 -9.69
N VAL A 223 -17.69 2.30 -9.19
CA VAL A 223 -16.66 3.32 -9.50
C VAL A 223 -16.17 3.18 -10.95
N ARG A 224 -15.98 1.94 -11.42
CA ARG A 224 -15.63 1.67 -12.83
C ARG A 224 -16.71 2.17 -13.79
N ALA A 225 -17.98 2.01 -13.45
CA ALA A 225 -19.09 2.52 -14.25
C ALA A 225 -19.05 4.05 -14.39
N VAL A 226 -18.79 4.76 -13.30
CA VAL A 226 -18.61 6.23 -13.32
C VAL A 226 -17.36 6.64 -14.09
N TYR A 227 -16.26 5.90 -13.92
CA TYR A 227 -15.01 6.22 -14.59
C TYR A 227 -15.09 6.01 -16.11
N PHE A 228 -15.83 5.00 -16.58
CA PHE A 228 -16.18 4.87 -18.00
C PHE A 228 -16.92 6.09 -18.53
N THR A 229 -17.92 6.57 -17.80
CA THR A 229 -18.69 7.77 -18.17
C THR A 229 -17.78 8.99 -18.26
N ILE A 230 -16.96 9.25 -17.24
CA ILE A 230 -16.01 10.37 -17.21
C ILE A 230 -15.08 10.33 -18.43
N LYS A 231 -14.51 9.16 -18.75
CA LYS A 231 -13.59 9.00 -19.88
C LYS A 231 -14.26 9.20 -21.23
N ASN A 232 -15.46 8.67 -21.42
CA ASN A 232 -16.20 8.84 -22.68
C ASN A 232 -16.74 10.25 -22.88
N LEU A 233 -16.91 11.02 -21.81
CA LEU A 233 -17.30 12.43 -21.85
C LEU A 233 -16.10 13.39 -21.91
N ASP A 234 -14.87 12.88 -21.74
CA ASP A 234 -13.62 13.65 -21.67
C ASP A 234 -13.66 14.77 -20.60
N ILE A 235 -14.16 14.42 -19.41
CA ILE A 235 -14.31 15.38 -18.30
C ILE A 235 -12.99 15.46 -17.52
N PRO A 236 -12.42 16.67 -17.31
CA PRO A 236 -11.32 16.85 -16.38
C PRO A 236 -11.82 16.65 -14.95
N VAL A 237 -11.26 15.69 -14.22
CA VAL A 237 -11.64 15.39 -12.84
C VAL A 237 -10.40 15.21 -11.98
N GLU A 238 -10.48 15.69 -10.74
CA GLU A 238 -9.56 15.28 -9.68
C GLU A 238 -10.06 13.95 -9.10
N MET A 239 -9.21 12.91 -9.14
CA MET A 239 -9.56 11.60 -8.61
C MET A 239 -9.05 11.46 -7.18
N ILE A 240 -9.96 11.49 -6.21
CA ILE A 240 -9.66 11.22 -4.80
C ILE A 240 -9.86 9.72 -4.55
N ASN A 241 -8.77 9.00 -4.26
CA ASN A 241 -8.84 7.58 -3.92
C ASN A 241 -9.24 7.41 -2.45
N VAL A 242 -10.23 6.56 -2.20
CA VAL A 242 -10.73 6.24 -0.86
C VAL A 242 -10.49 4.76 -0.59
N SER A 243 -9.63 4.44 0.37
CA SER A 243 -9.31 3.06 0.73
C SER A 243 -10.47 2.40 1.46
N LEU A 244 -11.12 1.46 0.77
CA LEU A 244 -12.17 0.62 1.38
C LEU A 244 -11.57 -0.37 2.37
N GLY A 245 -10.38 -0.90 2.07
CA GLY A 245 -9.67 -1.86 2.92
C GLY A 245 -9.24 -1.26 4.26
N ASP A 246 -8.84 0.01 4.27
CA ASP A 246 -8.42 0.73 5.48
C ASP A 246 -9.59 1.42 6.20
N GLY A 247 -10.81 1.33 5.64
CA GLY A 247 -12.00 1.93 6.23
C GLY A 247 -12.10 3.45 6.06
N GLU A 248 -11.34 4.06 5.15
CA GLU A 248 -11.38 5.53 4.90
C GLU A 248 -12.78 6.00 4.50
N HIS A 249 -13.51 5.19 3.73
CA HIS A 249 -14.92 5.41 3.39
C HIS A 249 -15.86 5.51 4.61
N LYS A 250 -15.39 5.18 5.82
CA LYS A 250 -16.12 5.34 7.09
C LYS A 250 -15.49 6.37 8.03
N SER A 251 -14.42 7.05 7.60
CA SER A 251 -13.80 8.12 8.37
C SER A 251 -14.74 9.30 8.56
N GLU A 252 -14.51 10.09 9.60
CA GLU A 252 -15.27 11.32 9.84
C GLU A 252 -15.08 12.33 8.69
N GLU A 253 -13.86 12.41 8.14
CA GLU A 253 -13.52 13.27 7.01
C GLU A 253 -14.30 12.90 5.75
N TYR A 254 -14.34 11.61 5.40
CA TYR A 254 -15.10 11.18 4.22
C TYR A 254 -16.61 11.24 4.44
N THR A 255 -17.10 10.90 5.63
CA THR A 255 -18.55 10.88 5.89
C THR A 255 -19.18 12.27 5.98
N LYS A 256 -18.37 13.33 6.16
CA LYS A 256 -18.80 14.72 5.94
C LYS A 256 -19.19 14.98 4.48
N VAL A 257 -18.54 14.32 3.53
CA VAL A 257 -18.84 14.41 2.09
C VAL A 257 -19.91 13.39 1.70
N ASN A 258 -19.73 12.11 2.03
CA ASN A 258 -20.69 11.04 1.78
C ASN A 258 -21.13 10.37 3.09
N PRO A 259 -22.26 10.80 3.67
CA PRO A 259 -22.78 10.26 4.94
C PRO A 259 -23.11 8.76 4.91
N LEU A 260 -23.34 8.17 3.73
CA LEU A 260 -23.58 6.73 3.59
C LEU A 260 -22.28 5.91 3.70
N GLY A 261 -21.14 6.58 3.58
CA GLY A 261 -19.81 5.97 3.59
C GLY A 261 -19.68 4.91 2.51
N THR A 262 -20.08 5.24 1.28
CA THR A 262 -20.00 4.39 0.08
C THR A 262 -19.12 5.08 -0.97
N VAL A 263 -18.76 4.38 -2.04
CA VAL A 263 -18.13 4.96 -3.23
C VAL A 263 -18.89 4.47 -4.47
N PRO A 264 -18.93 5.24 -5.58
CA PRO A 264 -18.36 6.58 -5.77
C PRO A 264 -19.20 7.71 -5.15
N CYS A 265 -18.60 8.90 -5.12
CA CYS A 265 -19.20 10.20 -4.83
C CYS A 265 -18.51 11.24 -5.73
N ILE A 266 -19.21 12.28 -6.18
CA ILE A 266 -18.59 13.43 -6.85
C ILE A 266 -18.85 14.70 -6.05
N ASP A 267 -17.96 15.68 -6.21
CA ASP A 267 -18.15 17.08 -5.82
C ASP A 267 -17.92 17.92 -7.08
N ASP A 268 -18.96 18.63 -7.51
CA ASP A 268 -18.96 19.50 -8.68
C ASP A 268 -19.21 20.94 -8.23
N ASP A 269 -18.14 21.64 -7.88
CA ASP A 269 -18.15 23.02 -7.35
C ASP A 269 -19.06 23.19 -6.12
N GLY A 270 -19.00 22.26 -5.17
CA GLY A 270 -19.80 22.24 -3.95
C GLY A 270 -21.13 21.49 -4.08
N PHE A 271 -21.48 21.03 -5.29
CA PHE A 271 -22.59 20.12 -5.50
C PHE A 271 -22.14 18.66 -5.32
N VAL A 272 -22.45 18.10 -4.16
CA VAL A 272 -22.12 16.71 -3.84
C VAL A 272 -23.22 15.77 -4.29
N LEU A 273 -22.89 14.77 -5.11
CA LEU A 273 -23.82 13.74 -5.57
C LEU A 273 -23.28 12.33 -5.31
N LEU A 274 -24.16 11.50 -4.74
CA LEU A 274 -23.89 10.11 -4.39
C LEU A 274 -24.54 9.18 -5.42
N ASP A 275 -24.22 7.88 -5.34
CA ASP A 275 -24.76 6.79 -6.18
C ASP A 275 -24.26 6.83 -7.64
N SER A 276 -23.69 5.71 -8.11
CA SER A 276 -23.08 5.64 -9.44
C SER A 276 -24.06 5.88 -10.58
N HIS A 277 -25.32 5.47 -10.45
CA HIS A 277 -26.32 5.68 -11.49
C HIS A 277 -26.77 7.13 -11.55
N ALA A 278 -27.00 7.75 -10.39
CA ALA A 278 -27.32 9.18 -10.32
C ALA A 278 -26.16 10.04 -10.86
N ILE A 279 -24.92 9.71 -10.49
CA ILE A 279 -23.72 10.36 -11.03
C ILE A 279 -23.63 10.21 -12.54
N ASN A 280 -23.79 9.00 -13.08
CA ASN A 280 -23.75 8.77 -14.53
C ASN A 280 -24.80 9.57 -15.28
N ILE A 281 -26.04 9.59 -14.78
CA ILE A 281 -27.14 10.37 -15.36
C ILE A 281 -26.83 11.86 -15.30
N TYR A 282 -26.33 12.35 -14.16
CA TYR A 282 -25.97 13.76 -13.98
C TYR A 282 -24.89 14.20 -14.97
N LEU A 283 -23.77 13.47 -15.03
CA LEU A 283 -22.66 13.80 -15.93
C LEU A 283 -23.11 13.74 -17.40
N THR A 284 -23.82 12.70 -17.81
CA THR A 284 -24.32 12.61 -19.20
C THR A 284 -25.38 13.64 -19.55
N THR A 285 -26.12 14.15 -18.57
CA THR A 285 -27.08 15.25 -18.78
C THR A 285 -26.38 16.61 -18.84
N LYS A 286 -25.33 16.81 -18.03
CA LYS A 286 -24.57 18.08 -17.94
C LYS A 286 -23.74 18.32 -19.21
N TYR A 287 -23.12 17.29 -19.77
CA TYR A 287 -22.18 17.42 -20.88
C TYR A 287 -22.81 17.03 -22.23
N PRO A 288 -22.68 17.85 -23.30
CA PRO A 288 -23.30 17.59 -24.60
C PRO A 288 -22.94 16.23 -25.24
N GLN A 289 -21.74 15.73 -24.98
CA GLN A 289 -21.25 14.43 -25.42
C GLN A 289 -22.13 13.28 -24.88
N GLY A 290 -22.82 13.52 -23.76
CA GLY A 290 -23.66 12.54 -23.08
C GLY A 290 -24.94 12.17 -23.81
N GLU A 291 -25.42 12.95 -24.78
CA GLU A 291 -26.62 12.60 -25.57
C GLU A 291 -26.49 11.23 -26.28
N LYS A 292 -25.26 10.82 -26.63
CA LYS A 292 -25.00 9.51 -27.22
C LYS A 292 -25.11 8.35 -26.23
N LEU A 293 -24.81 8.60 -24.95
CA LEU A 293 -24.76 7.60 -23.88
C LEU A 293 -26.05 7.56 -23.05
N TYR A 294 -26.78 8.67 -23.00
CA TYR A 294 -28.04 8.85 -22.30
C TYR A 294 -28.98 9.74 -23.11
N PRO A 295 -29.67 9.19 -24.12
CA PRO A 295 -30.47 9.98 -25.06
C PRO A 295 -31.60 10.77 -24.40
N SER A 296 -31.94 11.92 -24.98
CA SER A 296 -33.06 12.77 -24.57
C SER A 296 -34.43 12.27 -25.03
N ASP A 297 -34.47 11.42 -26.05
CA ASP A 297 -35.69 10.76 -26.49
C ASP A 297 -36.34 9.98 -25.32
N PRO A 298 -37.60 10.26 -24.97
CA PRO A 298 -38.24 9.67 -23.80
C PRO A 298 -38.29 8.14 -23.81
N LYS A 299 -38.43 7.51 -24.98
CA LYS A 299 -38.52 6.05 -25.09
C LYS A 299 -37.14 5.42 -24.93
N LYS A 300 -36.13 5.91 -25.65
CA LYS A 300 -34.75 5.43 -25.51
C LYS A 300 -34.24 5.61 -24.07
N ARG A 301 -34.51 6.76 -23.47
CA ARG A 301 -34.16 7.05 -22.07
C ARG A 301 -34.82 6.08 -21.10
N ALA A 302 -36.11 5.80 -21.29
CA ALA A 302 -36.83 4.85 -20.46
C ALA A 302 -36.19 3.46 -20.49
N ILE A 303 -35.75 2.99 -21.67
CA ILE A 303 -35.03 1.72 -21.80
C ILE A 303 -33.69 1.78 -21.06
N VAL A 304 -32.89 2.84 -21.22
CA VAL A 304 -31.61 2.96 -20.47
C VAL A 304 -31.85 2.93 -18.97
N ASN A 305 -32.85 3.66 -18.47
CA ASN A 305 -33.22 3.67 -17.06
C ASN A 305 -33.64 2.27 -16.59
N GLU A 306 -34.49 1.57 -17.35
CA GLU A 306 -34.93 0.21 -17.05
C GLU A 306 -33.73 -0.73 -16.87
N ARG A 307 -32.70 -0.62 -17.72
CA ARG A 307 -31.48 -1.43 -17.62
C ARG A 307 -30.60 -1.05 -16.42
N LEU A 308 -30.51 0.24 -16.07
CA LEU A 308 -29.82 0.69 -14.85
C LEU A 308 -30.52 0.13 -13.59
N PHE A 309 -31.85 0.17 -13.53
CA PHE A 309 -32.60 -0.41 -12.40
C PHE A 309 -32.49 -1.93 -12.35
N PHE A 310 -32.56 -2.60 -13.51
CA PHE A 310 -32.31 -4.03 -13.61
C PHE A 310 -30.91 -4.39 -13.07
N GLU A 311 -29.89 -3.63 -13.45
CA GLU A 311 -28.53 -3.83 -12.94
C GLU A 311 -28.48 -3.74 -11.41
N THR A 312 -29.04 -2.69 -10.83
CA THR A 312 -28.98 -2.49 -9.38
C THR A 312 -29.72 -3.58 -8.61
N CYS A 313 -30.90 -3.97 -9.08
CA CYS A 313 -31.76 -4.94 -8.40
C CYS A 313 -31.29 -6.38 -8.60
N GLU A 314 -31.00 -6.78 -9.85
CA GLU A 314 -30.78 -8.18 -10.21
C GLU A 314 -29.30 -8.55 -10.25
N LEU A 315 -28.42 -7.66 -10.75
CA LEU A 315 -26.99 -7.97 -10.90
C LEU A 315 -26.18 -7.53 -9.67
N PHE A 316 -26.23 -6.25 -9.32
CA PHE A 316 -25.41 -5.67 -8.26
C PHE A 316 -25.84 -6.19 -6.89
N GLY A 317 -27.14 -6.34 -6.65
CA GLY A 317 -27.67 -6.94 -5.42
C GLY A 317 -27.09 -8.33 -5.15
N ALA A 318 -27.17 -9.21 -6.15
CA ALA A 318 -26.60 -10.56 -6.11
C ALA A 318 -25.09 -10.54 -5.88
N MET A 319 -24.37 -9.78 -6.70
CA MET A 319 -22.91 -9.67 -6.65
C MET A 319 -22.43 -9.12 -5.32
N LYS A 320 -23.10 -8.11 -4.76
CA LYS A 320 -22.77 -7.49 -3.48
C LYS A 320 -22.89 -8.48 -2.33
N VAL A 321 -23.94 -9.29 -2.29
CA VAL A 321 -24.12 -10.32 -1.26
C VAL A 321 -22.98 -11.34 -1.33
N THR A 322 -22.68 -11.87 -2.50
CA THR A 322 -21.59 -12.85 -2.70
C THR A 322 -20.23 -12.27 -2.36
N THR A 323 -19.93 -11.06 -2.85
CA THR A 323 -18.66 -10.37 -2.59
C THR A 323 -18.50 -10.05 -1.11
N ARG A 324 -19.59 -9.72 -0.40
CA ARG A 324 -19.58 -9.54 1.06
C ARG A 324 -19.30 -10.86 1.77
N LYS A 325 -19.90 -11.98 1.36
CA LYS A 325 -19.57 -13.31 1.89
C LYS A 325 -18.09 -13.65 1.71
N VAL A 326 -17.52 -13.39 0.53
CA VAL A 326 -16.09 -13.64 0.28
C VAL A 326 -15.21 -12.73 1.14
N PHE A 327 -15.49 -11.43 1.18
CA PHE A 327 -14.61 -10.47 1.85
C PHE A 327 -14.77 -10.38 3.36
N MET A 328 -15.95 -10.69 3.91
CA MET A 328 -16.23 -10.63 5.35
C MET A 328 -16.27 -12.00 5.99
N HIS A 329 -16.68 -13.04 5.26
CA HIS A 329 -16.89 -14.39 5.80
C HIS A 329 -15.95 -15.45 5.19
N GLY A 330 -15.02 -15.05 4.32
CA GLY A 330 -13.98 -15.96 3.80
C GLY A 330 -14.54 -17.13 2.99
N LEU A 331 -15.67 -16.94 2.32
CA LEU A 331 -16.35 -17.99 1.54
C LEU A 331 -15.37 -18.66 0.55
N LYS A 332 -15.13 -19.97 0.74
CA LYS A 332 -14.20 -20.77 -0.08
C LYS A 332 -14.85 -21.39 -1.31
N GLU A 333 -16.14 -21.73 -1.21
CA GLU A 333 -16.93 -22.35 -2.28
C GLU A 333 -18.23 -21.58 -2.50
N ILE A 334 -18.65 -21.47 -3.75
CA ILE A 334 -19.90 -20.82 -4.12
C ILE A 334 -21.04 -21.83 -3.95
N ASP A 335 -21.99 -21.53 -3.06
CA ASP A 335 -23.14 -22.39 -2.80
C ASP A 335 -24.13 -22.42 -3.99
N GLU A 336 -24.88 -23.51 -4.12
CA GLU A 336 -25.82 -23.74 -5.24
C GLU A 336 -26.87 -22.62 -5.35
N SER A 337 -27.33 -22.05 -4.23
CA SER A 337 -28.29 -20.94 -4.26
C SER A 337 -27.70 -19.67 -4.87
N THR A 338 -26.41 -19.42 -4.66
CA THR A 338 -25.67 -18.32 -5.30
C THR A 338 -25.48 -18.59 -6.79
N VAL A 339 -25.19 -19.84 -7.18
CA VAL A 339 -25.11 -20.25 -8.59
C VAL A 339 -26.45 -20.00 -9.29
N ASP A 340 -27.55 -20.49 -8.72
CA ASP A 340 -28.91 -20.32 -9.26
C ASP A 340 -29.28 -18.84 -9.41
N HIS A 341 -28.95 -18.02 -8.41
CA HIS A 341 -29.22 -16.59 -8.46
C HIS A 341 -28.46 -15.91 -9.60
N PHE A 342 -27.18 -16.26 -9.79
CA PHE A 342 -26.36 -15.69 -10.87
C PHE A 342 -26.83 -16.19 -12.24
N GLU A 343 -27.17 -17.48 -12.38
CA GLU A 343 -27.75 -18.02 -13.62
C GLU A 343 -29.10 -17.35 -13.95
N ASN A 344 -29.95 -17.07 -12.96
CA ASN A 344 -31.19 -16.32 -13.17
C ASN A 344 -30.93 -14.87 -13.62
N SER A 345 -29.90 -14.23 -13.08
CA SER A 345 -29.50 -12.88 -13.50
C SER A 345 -28.98 -12.88 -14.94
N TYR A 346 -28.17 -13.87 -15.32
CA TYR A 346 -27.71 -14.07 -16.70
C TYR A 346 -28.85 -14.38 -17.65
N LYS A 347 -29.86 -15.13 -17.21
CA LYS A 347 -31.09 -15.36 -17.99
C LYS A 347 -31.82 -14.06 -18.28
N GLY A 348 -31.91 -13.15 -17.31
CA GLY A 348 -32.44 -11.80 -17.51
C GLY A 348 -31.67 -11.03 -18.59
N LEU A 349 -30.34 -10.96 -18.48
CA LEU A 349 -29.49 -10.31 -19.49
C LEU A 349 -29.61 -10.94 -20.89
N GLU A 350 -29.70 -12.27 -20.95
CA GLU A 350 -29.86 -13.00 -22.20
C GLU A 350 -31.14 -12.59 -22.95
N THR A 351 -32.21 -12.21 -22.24
CA THR A 351 -33.44 -11.72 -22.91
C THR A 351 -33.20 -10.39 -23.62
N TYR A 352 -32.42 -9.47 -23.04
CA TYR A 352 -32.12 -8.18 -23.64
C TYR A 352 -31.10 -8.31 -24.79
N LEU A 353 -30.08 -9.15 -24.61
CA LEU A 353 -28.96 -9.26 -25.54
C LEU A 353 -29.24 -10.19 -26.74
N LYS A 354 -30.30 -11.01 -26.69
CA LYS A 354 -30.72 -11.82 -27.85
C LYS A 354 -31.11 -10.98 -29.05
N GLU A 355 -31.73 -9.81 -28.80
CA GLU A 355 -32.26 -8.94 -29.84
C GLU A 355 -31.40 -7.69 -30.05
N ASN A 356 -30.41 -7.44 -29.18
CA ASN A 356 -29.67 -6.18 -29.14
C ASN A 356 -28.16 -6.41 -28.99
N LYS A 357 -27.39 -5.50 -29.61
CA LYS A 357 -25.92 -5.50 -29.50
C LYS A 357 -25.42 -5.02 -28.13
N TYR A 358 -26.18 -4.12 -27.50
CA TYR A 358 -25.94 -3.50 -26.20
C TYR A 358 -27.18 -3.69 -25.31
N VAL A 359 -27.06 -3.55 -23.99
CA VAL A 359 -28.17 -3.90 -23.08
C VAL A 359 -29.40 -3.01 -23.27
N ALA A 360 -29.22 -1.81 -23.80
CA ALA A 360 -30.27 -0.82 -24.05
C ALA A 360 -30.58 -0.61 -25.56
N GLY A 361 -30.07 -1.46 -26.45
CA GLY A 361 -30.35 -1.39 -27.89
C GLY A 361 -29.11 -1.54 -28.78
N ASP A 362 -29.04 -0.74 -29.85
CA ASP A 362 -27.98 -0.83 -30.87
C ASP A 362 -26.74 0.02 -30.61
N SER A 363 -26.78 0.88 -29.58
CA SER A 363 -25.68 1.78 -29.21
C SER A 363 -25.26 1.60 -27.76
N LEU A 364 -23.98 1.84 -27.50
CA LEU A 364 -23.39 1.84 -26.15
C LEU A 364 -23.99 2.97 -25.29
N THR A 365 -24.39 2.65 -24.06
CA THR A 365 -25.02 3.59 -23.12
C THR A 365 -24.42 3.48 -21.72
N ILE A 366 -24.78 4.39 -20.81
CA ILE A 366 -24.38 4.28 -19.39
C ILE A 366 -24.88 3.00 -18.71
N ALA A 367 -25.94 2.36 -19.23
CA ALA A 367 -26.39 1.06 -18.71
C ALA A 367 -25.37 -0.04 -19.01
N ASP A 368 -24.72 -0.02 -20.18
CA ASP A 368 -23.69 -0.98 -20.54
C ASP A 368 -22.48 -0.89 -19.61
N PHE A 369 -22.08 0.33 -19.23
CA PHE A 369 -20.98 0.57 -18.29
C PHE A 369 -21.25 -0.02 -16.91
N SER A 370 -22.46 0.15 -16.37
CA SER A 370 -22.84 -0.48 -15.09
C SER A 370 -22.90 -2.00 -15.21
N VAL A 371 -23.58 -2.51 -16.25
CA VAL A 371 -23.76 -3.95 -16.43
C VAL A 371 -22.43 -4.66 -16.63
N ILE A 372 -21.51 -4.14 -17.46
CA ILE A 372 -20.23 -4.82 -17.70
C ILE A 372 -19.36 -4.86 -16.44
N ALA A 373 -19.35 -3.79 -15.64
CA ALA A 373 -18.57 -3.70 -14.42
C ALA A 373 -19.04 -4.74 -13.40
N THR A 374 -20.36 -4.85 -13.21
CA THR A 374 -20.95 -5.79 -12.26
C THR A 374 -20.88 -7.23 -12.77
N MET A 375 -21.28 -7.47 -14.01
CA MET A 375 -21.32 -8.80 -14.62
C MET A 375 -19.92 -9.43 -14.73
N SER A 376 -18.86 -8.67 -15.04
CA SER A 376 -17.50 -9.23 -15.06
C SER A 376 -17.10 -9.81 -13.70
N THR A 377 -17.55 -9.14 -12.63
CA THR A 377 -17.29 -9.54 -11.24
C THR A 377 -18.10 -10.76 -10.87
N MET A 378 -19.36 -10.85 -11.33
CA MET A 378 -20.17 -12.06 -11.18
C MET A 378 -19.55 -13.26 -11.91
N ASN A 379 -19.10 -13.05 -13.15
CA ASN A 379 -18.51 -14.08 -14.03
C ASN A 379 -17.24 -14.72 -13.44
N MET A 380 -16.60 -14.04 -12.50
CA MET A 380 -15.45 -14.58 -11.77
C MET A 380 -15.85 -15.55 -10.67
N PHE A 381 -17.03 -15.38 -10.05
CA PHE A 381 -17.55 -16.34 -9.07
C PHE A 381 -18.28 -17.49 -9.74
N VAL A 382 -19.17 -17.17 -10.69
CA VAL A 382 -19.94 -18.14 -11.46
C VAL A 382 -19.77 -17.80 -12.94
N PRO A 383 -18.85 -18.51 -13.65
CA PRO A 383 -18.61 -18.27 -15.06
C PRO A 383 -19.87 -18.43 -15.90
N VAL A 384 -20.06 -17.51 -16.85
CA VAL A 384 -21.17 -17.57 -17.80
C VAL A 384 -21.04 -18.85 -18.64
N ASN A 385 -22.06 -19.71 -18.55
CA ASN A 385 -22.16 -20.87 -19.41
C ASN A 385 -22.56 -20.44 -20.83
N LYS A 386 -21.60 -20.47 -21.76
CA LYS A 386 -21.80 -20.05 -23.17
C LYS A 386 -22.88 -20.82 -23.93
N ASP A 387 -23.17 -22.07 -23.52
CA ASP A 387 -24.16 -22.90 -24.19
C ASP A 387 -25.58 -22.56 -23.70
N LYS A 388 -25.70 -22.10 -22.44
CA LYS A 388 -26.96 -21.59 -21.86
C LYS A 388 -27.23 -20.12 -22.21
N PHE A 389 -26.18 -19.28 -22.20
CA PHE A 389 -26.25 -17.82 -22.35
C PHE A 389 -25.30 -17.32 -23.45
N PRO A 390 -25.52 -17.71 -24.72
CA PRO A 390 -24.63 -17.35 -25.82
C PRO A 390 -24.57 -15.85 -26.08
N SER A 391 -25.67 -15.11 -25.89
CA SER A 391 -25.72 -13.66 -26.15
C SER A 391 -24.98 -12.88 -25.07
N VAL A 392 -25.13 -13.29 -23.79
CA VAL A 392 -24.33 -12.74 -22.68
C VAL A 392 -22.84 -12.99 -22.88
N ASN A 393 -22.45 -14.20 -23.28
CA ASN A 393 -21.05 -14.51 -23.57
C ASN A 393 -20.52 -13.68 -24.76
N ALA A 394 -21.30 -13.51 -25.83
CA ALA A 394 -20.93 -12.66 -26.96
C ALA A 394 -20.75 -11.19 -26.55
N TYR A 395 -21.64 -10.68 -25.70
CA TYR A 395 -21.55 -9.33 -25.13
C TYR A 395 -20.28 -9.14 -24.27
N LEU A 396 -19.92 -10.13 -23.44
CA LEU A 396 -18.65 -10.13 -22.70
C LEU A 396 -17.43 -10.00 -23.63
N GLN A 397 -17.40 -10.74 -24.74
CA GLN A 397 -16.30 -10.67 -25.70
C GLN A 397 -16.30 -9.33 -26.45
N HIS A 398 -17.47 -8.90 -26.94
CA HIS A 398 -17.63 -7.63 -27.64
C HIS A 398 -17.22 -6.44 -26.76
N SER A 399 -17.48 -6.51 -25.46
CA SER A 399 -17.16 -5.43 -24.52
C SER A 399 -15.69 -5.02 -24.49
N ARG A 400 -14.79 -5.97 -24.76
CA ARG A 400 -13.33 -5.74 -24.80
C ARG A 400 -12.91 -4.77 -25.90
N THR A 401 -13.79 -4.52 -26.88
CA THR A 401 -13.54 -3.58 -27.98
C THR A 401 -14.00 -2.14 -27.68
N TRP A 402 -14.65 -1.91 -26.54
CA TRP A 402 -15.18 -0.59 -26.20
C TRP A 402 -14.07 0.41 -25.90
N PRO A 403 -14.30 1.72 -26.18
CA PRO A 403 -13.40 2.77 -25.74
C PRO A 403 -13.10 2.66 -24.24
N PHE A 404 -11.82 2.79 -23.89
CA PHE A 404 -11.32 2.78 -22.51
C PHE A 404 -11.52 1.47 -21.73
N TYR A 405 -11.93 0.36 -22.37
CA TYR A 405 -12.14 -0.91 -21.67
C TYR A 405 -10.89 -1.40 -20.93
N ALA A 406 -9.74 -1.42 -21.59
CA ALA A 406 -8.49 -1.88 -20.99
C ALA A 406 -8.09 -1.02 -19.77
N GLU A 407 -8.23 0.31 -19.90
CA GLU A 407 -7.86 1.28 -18.87
C GLU A 407 -8.80 1.24 -17.65
N VAL A 408 -10.11 1.11 -17.88
CA VAL A 408 -11.12 1.21 -16.81
C VAL A 408 -11.51 -0.17 -16.29
N GLN A 409 -11.99 -1.02 -17.20
CA GLN A 409 -12.65 -2.27 -16.85
C GLN A 409 -11.66 -3.37 -16.55
N GLU A 410 -10.71 -3.62 -17.45
CA GLU A 410 -9.73 -4.68 -17.32
C GLU A 410 -8.76 -4.40 -16.17
N ALA A 411 -8.18 -3.19 -16.12
CA ALA A 411 -7.27 -2.81 -15.05
C ALA A 411 -7.93 -2.89 -13.66
N GLY A 412 -9.14 -2.33 -13.50
CA GLY A 412 -9.86 -2.41 -12.22
C GLY A 412 -10.31 -3.82 -11.87
N PHE A 413 -10.75 -4.63 -12.86
CA PHE A 413 -11.11 -6.03 -12.63
C PHE A 413 -9.91 -6.87 -12.19
N ASN A 414 -8.75 -6.72 -12.85
CA ASN A 414 -7.52 -7.41 -12.47
C ASN A 414 -7.08 -7.02 -11.06
N LYS A 415 -7.22 -5.74 -10.69
CA LYS A 415 -6.94 -5.30 -9.32
C LYS A 415 -7.85 -5.95 -8.29
N LEU A 416 -9.14 -6.06 -8.60
CA LEU A 416 -10.08 -6.77 -7.74
C LEU A 416 -9.68 -8.25 -7.60
N LEU A 417 -9.33 -8.91 -8.70
CA LEU A 417 -8.88 -10.30 -8.72
C LEU A 417 -7.62 -10.51 -7.86
N GLU A 418 -6.63 -9.63 -7.95
CA GLU A 418 -5.47 -9.62 -7.05
C GLU A 418 -5.88 -9.51 -5.59
N LEU A 419 -6.77 -8.58 -5.24
CA LEU A 419 -7.23 -8.38 -3.87
C LEU A 419 -7.95 -9.63 -3.31
N MET A 420 -8.65 -10.38 -4.15
CA MET A 420 -9.26 -11.65 -3.72
C MET A 420 -8.22 -12.76 -3.58
N LYS A 421 -7.24 -12.84 -4.47
CA LYS A 421 -6.13 -13.79 -4.34
C LYS A 421 -5.26 -13.49 -3.11
N SER A 422 -5.02 -12.21 -2.81
CA SER A 422 -4.21 -11.77 -1.66
C SER A 422 -4.95 -11.90 -0.32
N LYS A 423 -6.27 -12.12 -0.34
CA LYS A 423 -7.06 -12.38 0.86
C LYS A 423 -6.95 -13.82 1.38
N ASN A 424 -6.17 -14.67 0.71
CA ASN A 424 -5.64 -15.91 1.28
C ASN A 424 -4.48 -15.68 2.28
N VAL A 425 -4.24 -14.46 2.76
CA VAL A 425 -3.35 -14.20 3.91
C VAL A 425 -4.17 -13.91 5.18
N PRO A 426 -4.24 -14.85 6.11
CA PRO A 426 -5.02 -14.76 7.34
C PRO A 426 -4.04 -14.40 8.49
N PHE A 427 -4.24 -13.49 9.45
CA PHE A 427 -5.32 -13.33 10.41
C PHE A 427 -4.99 -12.08 11.27
N PRO A 428 -5.97 -11.37 11.86
CA PRO A 428 -5.70 -10.29 12.83
C PRO A 428 -5.25 -10.80 14.23
N ASN A 429 -5.34 -12.10 14.51
CA ASN A 429 -5.11 -12.68 15.84
C ASN A 429 -3.59 -12.78 16.19
N PRO A 430 -3.12 -12.29 17.36
CA PRO A 430 -1.69 -12.29 17.70
C PRO A 430 -1.02 -13.67 17.69
N PRO A 431 -1.49 -14.71 18.43
CA PRO A 431 -0.99 -16.07 18.33
C PRO A 431 -0.79 -16.60 16.90
N VAL A 432 -1.72 -16.29 16.00
CA VAL A 432 -1.64 -16.76 14.61
C VAL A 432 -0.57 -15.99 13.83
N ARG A 433 -0.45 -14.68 14.04
CA ARG A 433 0.62 -13.87 13.44
C ARG A 433 1.99 -14.32 13.91
N ALA A 434 2.13 -14.68 15.19
CA ALA A 434 3.39 -15.21 15.72
C ALA A 434 3.80 -16.52 15.01
N VAL A 435 2.86 -17.46 14.81
CA VAL A 435 3.11 -18.68 14.01
C VAL A 435 3.43 -18.35 12.56
N TYR A 436 2.77 -17.34 11.98
CA TYR A 436 3.02 -16.96 10.61
C TYR A 436 4.40 -16.35 10.38
N PHE A 437 4.91 -15.56 11.33
CA PHE A 437 6.31 -15.12 11.32
C PHE A 437 7.25 -16.32 11.28
N THR A 438 7.05 -17.32 12.15
CA THR A 438 7.88 -18.53 12.17
C THR A 438 7.85 -19.26 10.83
N LEU A 439 6.66 -19.47 10.25
CA LEU A 439 6.52 -20.13 8.94
C LEU A 439 7.28 -19.40 7.84
N LYS A 440 7.14 -18.07 7.77
CA LYS A 440 7.81 -17.24 6.76
C LYS A 440 9.32 -17.20 6.94
N MET A 441 9.78 -17.05 8.18
CA MET A 441 11.21 -17.04 8.51
C MET A 441 11.89 -18.38 8.22
N LEU A 442 11.15 -19.48 8.27
CA LEU A 442 11.64 -20.83 7.91
C LEU A 442 11.36 -21.20 6.45
N ASN A 443 10.74 -20.29 5.68
CA ASN A 443 10.31 -20.52 4.30
C ASN A 443 9.46 -21.80 4.12
N ILE A 444 8.52 -22.02 5.04
CA ILE A 444 7.63 -23.18 5.05
C ILE A 444 6.32 -22.80 4.35
N GLU A 445 6.01 -23.52 3.28
CA GLU A 445 4.70 -23.44 2.64
C GLU A 445 3.67 -24.19 3.49
N VAL A 446 2.52 -23.55 3.71
CA VAL A 446 1.41 -24.13 4.47
C VAL A 446 0.10 -23.80 3.77
N GLU A 447 -0.82 -24.76 3.78
CA GLU A 447 -2.20 -24.50 3.39
C GLU A 447 -2.94 -23.83 4.56
N PHE A 448 -3.51 -22.66 4.32
CA PHE A 448 -4.26 -21.93 5.33
C PHE A 448 -5.74 -22.31 5.34
N VAL A 449 -6.21 -22.74 6.50
CA VAL A 449 -7.64 -22.87 6.80
C VAL A 449 -8.08 -21.71 7.69
N ASN A 450 -8.81 -20.76 7.10
CA ASN A 450 -9.41 -19.66 7.86
C ASN A 450 -10.55 -20.18 8.75
N VAL A 451 -10.58 -19.71 10.00
CA VAL A 451 -11.64 -19.98 10.98
C VAL A 451 -12.19 -18.62 11.43
N ASP A 452 -13.47 -18.38 11.22
CA ASP A 452 -14.13 -17.12 11.57
C ASP A 452 -14.53 -17.10 13.05
N LEU A 453 -13.77 -16.34 13.84
CA LEU A 453 -14.00 -16.19 15.28
C LEU A 453 -15.21 -15.31 15.61
N LEU A 454 -15.67 -14.45 14.68
CA LEU A 454 -16.83 -13.58 14.89
C LEU A 454 -18.14 -14.36 14.72
N SER A 455 -18.18 -15.29 13.75
CA SER A 455 -19.29 -16.22 13.55
C SER A 455 -19.31 -17.36 14.58
N LYS A 456 -18.25 -17.47 15.41
CA LYS A 456 -18.01 -18.55 16.36
C LYS A 456 -17.79 -19.93 15.70
N GLU A 457 -17.24 -19.96 14.48
CA GLU A 457 -16.87 -21.21 13.80
C GLU A 457 -15.92 -22.08 14.65
N ASN A 458 -15.09 -21.43 15.48
CA ASN A 458 -14.21 -22.11 16.44
C ASN A 458 -14.96 -22.87 17.56
N THR A 459 -16.29 -22.78 17.61
CA THR A 459 -17.15 -23.51 18.55
C THR A 459 -17.97 -24.59 17.87
N ASP A 460 -17.86 -24.75 16.55
CA ASP A 460 -18.56 -25.78 15.80
C ASP A 460 -17.96 -27.16 16.08
N GLU A 461 -18.80 -28.20 16.05
CA GLU A 461 -18.42 -29.59 16.34
C GLU A 461 -17.21 -30.04 15.50
N LYS A 462 -17.21 -29.71 14.20
CA LYS A 462 -16.10 -30.01 13.27
C LYS A 462 -14.77 -29.36 13.67
N PHE A 463 -14.79 -28.14 14.19
CA PHE A 463 -13.56 -27.47 14.64
C PHE A 463 -13.12 -27.99 16.01
N LEU A 464 -14.07 -28.27 16.91
CA LEU A 464 -13.78 -28.82 18.23
C LEU A 464 -13.17 -30.24 18.15
N GLU A 465 -13.48 -31.01 17.10
CA GLU A 465 -12.76 -32.26 16.78
C GLU A 465 -11.27 -32.03 16.48
N VAL A 466 -10.91 -30.88 15.88
CA VAL A 466 -9.53 -30.50 15.59
C VAL A 466 -8.84 -29.91 16.82
N ASN A 467 -9.51 -28.99 17.52
CA ASN A 467 -9.02 -28.39 18.76
C ASN A 467 -10.15 -28.25 19.79
N PRO A 468 -10.19 -29.11 20.83
CA PRO A 468 -11.25 -29.09 21.82
C PRO A 468 -11.26 -27.82 22.69
N HIS A 469 -10.20 -27.02 22.65
CA HIS A 469 -10.15 -25.71 23.32
C HIS A 469 -10.85 -24.61 22.53
N GLY A 470 -11.24 -24.85 21.28
CA GLY A 470 -11.89 -23.86 20.41
C GLY A 470 -11.01 -22.63 20.15
N THR A 471 -9.69 -22.80 20.10
CA THR A 471 -8.72 -21.71 19.89
C THR A 471 -7.96 -21.87 18.57
N VAL A 472 -7.41 -20.76 18.07
CA VAL A 472 -6.49 -20.73 16.93
C VAL A 472 -5.15 -20.12 17.39
N PRO A 473 -4.00 -20.47 16.78
CA PRO A 473 -3.83 -21.37 15.63
C PRO A 473 -3.83 -22.86 15.99
N CYS A 474 -4.06 -23.69 14.97
CA CYS A 474 -3.80 -25.13 14.97
C CYS A 474 -3.02 -25.49 13.71
N ILE A 475 -2.09 -26.45 13.78
CA ILE A 475 -1.39 -26.95 12.59
C ILE A 475 -1.56 -28.46 12.49
N TYR A 476 -1.92 -28.93 11.30
CA TYR A 476 -1.94 -30.34 10.96
C TYR A 476 -0.66 -30.67 10.20
N HIS A 477 0.06 -31.69 10.65
CA HIS A 477 1.21 -32.23 9.92
C HIS A 477 1.30 -33.75 10.13
N ASN A 478 1.22 -34.51 9.03
CA ASN A 478 1.35 -35.97 8.98
C ASN A 478 0.45 -36.72 9.98
N GLY A 479 -0.87 -36.47 9.94
CA GLY A 479 -1.82 -37.19 10.78
C GLY A 479 -1.89 -36.70 12.22
N LYS A 480 -1.11 -35.68 12.60
CA LYS A 480 -1.11 -35.11 13.95
C LYS A 480 -1.47 -33.62 13.92
N VAL A 481 -2.33 -33.22 14.85
CA VAL A 481 -2.66 -31.82 15.11
C VAL A 481 -1.84 -31.33 16.30
N PHE A 482 -1.24 -30.16 16.18
CA PHE A 482 -0.68 -29.41 17.30
C PHE A 482 -1.54 -28.18 17.53
N THR A 483 -1.91 -27.98 18.80
CA THR A 483 -2.71 -26.86 19.28
C THR A 483 -1.84 -26.09 20.27
N ASP A 484 -1.94 -24.75 20.27
CA ASP A 484 -1.05 -23.77 20.95
C ASP A 484 0.06 -23.16 20.08
N SER A 485 0.10 -21.83 19.99
CA SER A 485 1.04 -21.10 19.13
C SER A 485 2.50 -21.28 19.54
N HIS A 486 2.81 -21.39 20.84
CA HIS A 486 4.19 -21.59 21.30
C HIS A 486 4.64 -23.02 21.03
N ALA A 487 3.78 -24.01 21.27
CA ALA A 487 4.06 -25.39 20.92
C ALA A 487 4.27 -25.56 19.40
N ILE A 488 3.45 -24.90 18.58
CA ILE A 488 3.60 -24.88 17.12
C ILE A 488 4.92 -24.22 16.72
N ASN A 489 5.25 -23.05 17.27
CA ASN A 489 6.52 -22.36 16.97
C ASN A 489 7.73 -23.22 17.30
N ILE A 490 7.77 -23.82 18.49
CA ILE A 490 8.84 -24.72 18.92
C ILE A 490 8.93 -25.94 18.00
N TYR A 491 7.79 -26.52 17.62
CA TYR A 491 7.75 -27.65 16.71
C TYR A 491 8.33 -27.30 15.33
N LEU A 492 7.87 -26.19 14.73
CA LEU A 492 8.30 -25.73 13.41
C LEU A 492 9.80 -25.45 13.39
N THR A 493 10.32 -24.69 14.36
CA THR A 493 11.75 -24.37 14.43
C THR A 493 12.59 -25.62 14.66
N SER A 494 12.18 -26.50 15.57
CA SER A 494 12.92 -27.74 15.86
C SER A 494 12.93 -28.70 14.67
N LYS A 495 11.85 -28.74 13.89
CA LYS A 495 11.71 -29.67 12.75
C LYS A 495 12.39 -29.18 11.48
N HIS A 496 12.38 -27.87 11.21
CA HIS A 496 12.77 -27.29 9.93
C HIS A 496 14.07 -26.46 10.00
N GLY A 497 14.98 -26.79 10.93
CA GLY A 497 16.31 -26.17 10.97
C GLY A 497 16.32 -24.72 11.48
N GLY A 498 15.37 -24.35 12.33
CA GLY A 498 15.23 -23.03 12.94
C GLY A 498 16.18 -22.74 14.09
N GLU A 499 17.43 -23.23 14.02
CA GLU A 499 18.42 -23.12 15.11
C GLU A 499 18.73 -21.67 15.49
N LYS A 500 18.60 -20.71 14.56
CA LYS A 500 18.74 -19.28 14.88
C LYS A 500 17.58 -18.72 15.69
N LEU A 501 16.37 -19.24 15.48
CA LEU A 501 15.14 -18.74 16.12
C LEU A 501 14.83 -19.46 17.44
N TYR A 502 15.30 -20.70 17.58
CA TYR A 502 15.18 -21.53 18.77
C TYR A 502 16.42 -22.43 18.94
N PRO A 503 17.55 -21.85 19.41
CA PRO A 503 18.86 -22.51 19.49
C PRO A 503 18.86 -23.73 20.38
N SER A 504 19.74 -24.71 20.18
CA SER A 504 19.87 -25.94 20.97
C SER A 504 20.61 -25.79 22.29
N ASN A 505 21.29 -24.66 22.49
CA ASN A 505 21.92 -24.32 23.76
C ASN A 505 20.88 -24.32 24.91
N PRO A 506 21.09 -25.15 25.96
CA PRO A 506 20.11 -25.29 27.05
C PRO A 506 19.78 -23.98 27.78
N GLU A 507 20.78 -23.14 28.02
CA GLU A 507 20.60 -21.87 28.74
C GLU A 507 19.76 -20.88 27.93
N GLN A 508 20.07 -20.73 26.64
CA GLN A 508 19.32 -19.86 25.74
C GLN A 508 17.90 -20.37 25.50
N ARG A 509 17.69 -21.70 25.38
CA ARG A 509 16.34 -22.29 25.33
C ARG A 509 15.54 -22.01 26.58
N ALA A 510 16.15 -22.19 27.76
CA ALA A 510 15.48 -21.94 29.03
C ALA A 510 15.00 -20.49 29.09
N PHE A 511 15.83 -19.54 28.65
CA PHE A 511 15.47 -18.13 28.63
C PHE A 511 14.37 -17.79 27.61
N ILE A 512 14.45 -18.33 26.38
CA ILE A 512 13.36 -18.18 25.39
C ILE A 512 12.05 -18.74 25.93
N ASN A 513 12.08 -19.93 26.54
CA ASN A 513 10.90 -20.58 27.09
C ASN A 513 10.32 -19.79 28.27
N GLU A 514 11.16 -19.26 29.16
CA GLU A 514 10.73 -18.37 30.24
C GLU A 514 9.88 -17.21 29.68
N ILE A 515 10.34 -16.57 28.61
CA ILE A 515 9.64 -15.43 28.01
C ILE A 515 8.37 -15.89 27.30
N LEU A 516 8.38 -17.01 26.58
CA LEU A 516 7.16 -17.56 25.95
C LEU A 516 6.08 -17.85 27.01
N PHE A 517 6.45 -18.47 28.14
CA PHE A 517 5.50 -18.72 29.22
C PHE A 517 5.05 -17.43 29.91
N SER A 518 5.98 -16.49 30.11
CA SER A 518 5.68 -15.17 30.68
C SER A 518 4.73 -14.37 29.79
N GLU A 519 4.91 -14.39 28.46
CA GLU A 519 4.03 -13.77 27.48
C GLU A 519 2.59 -14.27 27.63
N THR A 520 2.41 -15.60 27.74
CA THR A 520 1.07 -16.19 27.83
C THR A 520 0.32 -15.72 29.08
N CYS A 521 1.00 -15.70 30.22
CA CYS A 521 0.39 -15.34 31.50
C CYS A 521 0.27 -13.84 31.74
N THR A 522 1.27 -13.07 31.30
CA THR A 522 1.44 -11.66 31.67
C THR A 522 0.96 -10.71 30.57
N LEU A 523 0.96 -11.14 29.32
CA LEU A 523 0.54 -10.31 28.17
C LEU A 523 -0.76 -10.84 27.55
N PHE A 524 -0.75 -12.07 27.04
CA PHE A 524 -1.86 -12.59 26.23
C PHE A 524 -3.11 -12.89 27.06
N ALA A 525 -2.99 -13.46 28.26
CA ALA A 525 -4.14 -13.74 29.11
C ALA A 525 -4.91 -12.46 29.52
N PRO A 526 -4.26 -11.38 30.00
CA PRO A 526 -4.92 -10.09 30.20
C PRO A 526 -5.57 -9.55 28.92
N LEU A 527 -4.87 -9.60 27.78
CA LEU A 527 -5.42 -9.17 26.51
C LEU A 527 -6.71 -9.93 26.14
N GLN A 528 -6.69 -11.26 26.25
CA GLN A 528 -7.82 -12.11 25.91
C GLN A 528 -9.03 -11.83 26.80
N ILE A 529 -8.82 -11.64 28.10
CA ILE A 529 -9.89 -11.30 29.06
C ILE A 529 -10.49 -9.94 28.72
N THR A 530 -9.64 -8.93 28.49
CA THR A 530 -10.08 -7.57 28.17
C THR A 530 -10.88 -7.54 26.87
N VAL A 531 -10.39 -8.19 25.81
CA VAL A 531 -11.12 -8.28 24.53
C VAL A 531 -12.47 -8.98 24.69
N LYS A 532 -12.54 -10.08 25.44
CA LYS A 532 -13.82 -10.76 25.73
C LYS A 532 -14.80 -9.86 26.48
N LYS A 533 -14.34 -9.10 27.49
CA LYS A 533 -15.19 -8.14 28.23
C LYS A 533 -15.69 -7.02 27.32
N LEU A 534 -14.81 -6.41 26.53
CA LEU A 534 -15.16 -5.34 25.60
C LEU A 534 -16.16 -5.78 24.54
N MET A 535 -16.13 -7.05 24.13
CA MET A 535 -17.12 -7.62 23.20
C MET A 535 -18.48 -7.94 23.86
N ALA A 536 -18.57 -7.98 25.20
CA ALA A 536 -19.74 -8.47 25.93
C ALA A 536 -20.62 -7.38 26.57
N GLY A 537 -20.19 -6.11 26.61
CA GLY A 537 -20.91 -5.04 27.33
C GLY A 537 -20.32 -3.65 27.07
N PRO A 538 -20.85 -2.57 27.69
CA PRO A 538 -20.44 -1.21 27.37
C PRO A 538 -18.92 -1.03 27.52
N PRO A 539 -18.28 -0.31 26.58
CA PRO A 539 -16.85 -0.44 26.25
C PRO A 539 -15.93 0.34 27.21
N GLU A 540 -16.27 0.43 28.49
CA GLU A 540 -15.39 1.08 29.45
C GLU A 540 -14.29 0.10 29.87
N LEU A 541 -13.05 0.52 29.64
CA LEU A 541 -11.88 -0.22 30.06
C LEU A 541 -11.71 -0.05 31.57
N ASP A 542 -11.77 -1.16 32.32
CA ASP A 542 -11.58 -1.12 33.77
C ASP A 542 -10.12 -0.79 34.15
N GLU A 543 -9.92 -0.07 35.26
CA GLU A 543 -8.58 0.35 35.73
C GLU A 543 -7.65 -0.86 35.93
N PHE A 544 -8.21 -1.99 36.36
CA PHE A 544 -7.45 -3.24 36.54
C PHE A 544 -6.87 -3.75 35.21
N ALA A 545 -7.60 -3.65 34.11
CA ALA A 545 -7.10 -3.99 32.78
C ALA A 545 -5.97 -3.05 32.34
N ILE A 546 -6.09 -1.74 32.60
CA ILE A 546 -5.03 -0.76 32.33
C ILE A 546 -3.77 -1.10 33.12
N GLU A 547 -3.90 -1.32 34.42
CA GLU A 547 -2.78 -1.70 35.29
C GLU A 547 -2.10 -2.99 34.84
N ARG A 548 -2.88 -3.99 34.42
CA ARG A 548 -2.33 -5.26 33.90
C ARG A 548 -1.56 -5.07 32.60
N PHE A 549 -2.04 -4.20 31.71
CA PHE A 549 -1.34 -3.90 30.46
C PHE A 549 -0.04 -3.12 30.73
N GLU A 550 -0.11 -2.08 31.58
CA GLU A 550 1.08 -1.33 31.99
C GLU A 550 2.11 -2.21 32.73
N HIS A 551 1.65 -3.13 33.56
CA HIS A 551 2.50 -4.12 34.20
C HIS A 551 3.19 -5.01 33.16
N GLY A 552 2.45 -5.50 32.17
CA GLY A 552 3.00 -6.24 31.02
C GLY A 552 4.07 -5.45 30.25
N TYR A 553 3.81 -4.18 29.95
CA TYR A 553 4.81 -3.30 29.32
C TYR A 553 6.07 -3.14 30.18
N GLY A 554 5.91 -3.05 31.50
CA GLY A 554 7.04 -3.01 32.44
C GLY A 554 7.92 -4.26 32.41
N TRP A 555 7.33 -5.45 32.23
CA TRP A 555 8.11 -6.68 32.06
C TRP A 555 8.97 -6.65 30.79
N ILE A 556 8.42 -6.18 29.68
CA ILE A 556 9.19 -6.08 28.43
C ILE A 556 10.31 -5.04 28.56
N GLU A 557 10.04 -3.93 29.24
CA GLU A 557 11.05 -2.91 29.57
C GLU A 557 12.23 -3.51 30.37
N ILE A 558 11.96 -4.45 31.29
CA ILE A 558 12.98 -5.18 32.05
C ILE A 558 13.78 -6.11 31.16
N TYR A 559 13.12 -6.93 30.33
CA TYR A 559 13.80 -7.86 29.42
C TYR A 559 14.71 -7.15 28.43
N LEU A 560 14.33 -5.95 27.98
CA LEU A 560 15.08 -5.12 27.05
C LEU A 560 16.19 -4.28 27.71
N LYS A 561 16.35 -4.33 29.04
CA LYS A 561 17.32 -3.48 29.76
C LYS A 561 18.75 -3.65 29.24
N ASN A 562 19.15 -4.89 28.96
CA ASN A 562 20.49 -5.25 28.53
C ASN A 562 20.51 -6.00 27.18
N ASN A 563 19.35 -6.18 26.54
CA ASN A 563 19.19 -7.03 25.37
C ASN A 563 18.59 -6.24 24.20
N LYS A 564 19.04 -6.55 22.98
CA LYS A 564 18.46 -5.97 21.76
C LYS A 564 17.04 -6.47 21.47
N PHE A 565 16.77 -7.72 21.79
CA PHE A 565 15.52 -8.46 21.64
C PHE A 565 15.07 -9.03 22.99
N VAL A 566 13.85 -9.56 23.08
CA VAL A 566 13.31 -9.96 24.40
C VAL A 566 14.10 -11.11 25.02
N ALA A 567 14.66 -11.99 24.18
CA ALA A 567 15.41 -13.18 24.60
C ALA A 567 16.94 -13.09 24.36
N GLY A 568 17.49 -11.89 24.17
CA GLY A 568 18.93 -11.68 23.96
C GLY A 568 19.23 -10.73 22.80
N ASP A 569 20.36 -10.96 22.11
CA ASP A 569 20.81 -10.08 21.02
C ASP A 569 20.38 -10.54 19.62
N ASP A 570 19.83 -11.75 19.52
CA ASP A 570 19.29 -12.33 18.29
C ASP A 570 17.76 -12.40 18.34
N LEU A 571 17.13 -12.30 17.17
CA LEU A 571 15.69 -12.42 16.99
C LEU A 571 15.25 -13.88 17.16
N THR A 572 14.27 -14.13 18.03
CA THR A 572 13.80 -15.49 18.37
C THR A 572 12.29 -15.64 18.22
N ILE A 573 11.78 -16.87 18.38
CA ILE A 573 10.32 -17.09 18.45
C ILE A 573 9.63 -16.38 19.62
N ALA A 574 10.35 -16.02 20.68
CA ALA A 574 9.81 -15.22 21.78
C ALA A 574 9.48 -13.79 21.32
N ASP A 575 10.30 -13.21 20.43
CA ASP A 575 10.05 -11.89 19.88
C ASP A 575 8.78 -11.86 19.03
N PHE A 576 8.53 -12.89 18.23
CA PHE A 576 7.30 -12.97 17.43
C PHE A 576 6.05 -12.99 18.30
N SER A 577 6.07 -13.77 19.38
CA SER A 577 4.96 -13.81 20.34
C SER A 577 4.77 -12.49 21.07
N VAL A 578 5.84 -11.96 21.69
CA VAL A 578 5.75 -10.72 22.48
C VAL A 578 5.35 -9.53 21.61
N MET A 579 5.99 -9.36 20.45
CA MET A 579 5.73 -8.22 19.56
C MET A 579 4.30 -8.23 19.05
N THR A 580 3.80 -9.36 18.57
CA THR A 580 2.43 -9.45 18.04
C THR A 580 1.38 -9.17 19.13
N THR A 581 1.61 -9.64 20.36
CA THR A 581 0.69 -9.39 21.49
C THR A 581 0.76 -7.94 21.98
N VAL A 582 1.95 -7.38 22.22
CA VAL A 582 2.12 -6.01 22.74
C VAL A 582 1.55 -4.97 21.78
N THR A 583 1.81 -5.10 20.48
CA THR A 583 1.25 -4.18 19.47
C THR A 583 -0.27 -4.24 19.39
N THR A 584 -0.88 -5.39 19.73
CA THR A 584 -2.34 -5.48 19.88
C THR A 584 -2.82 -4.86 21.20
N MET A 585 -2.07 -5.04 22.29
CA MET A 585 -2.36 -4.38 23.55
C MET A 585 -2.29 -2.85 23.43
N GLU A 586 -1.32 -2.32 22.68
CA GLU A 586 -1.14 -0.89 22.42
C GLU A 586 -2.36 -0.23 21.78
N LEU A 587 -3.12 -1.00 20.98
CA LEU A 587 -4.38 -0.50 20.41
C LEU A 587 -5.41 -0.19 21.49
N ILE A 588 -5.43 -0.94 22.59
CA ILE A 588 -6.41 -0.83 23.66
C ILE A 588 -5.90 0.11 24.76
N VAL A 589 -4.65 -0.07 25.19
CA VAL A 589 -3.97 0.77 26.19
C VAL A 589 -2.71 1.34 25.57
N PRO A 590 -2.70 2.62 25.17
CA PRO A 590 -1.53 3.25 24.55
C PRO A 590 -0.28 3.16 25.42
N ILE A 591 0.87 2.92 24.79
CA ILE A 591 2.15 2.87 25.48
C ILE A 591 2.61 4.29 25.83
N LYS A 592 2.81 4.54 27.13
CA LYS A 592 3.39 5.79 27.64
C LYS A 592 4.90 5.81 27.34
N LYS A 593 5.29 6.46 26.25
CA LYS A 593 6.69 6.46 25.74
C LYS A 593 7.72 6.89 26.80
N ASP A 594 7.42 7.90 27.60
CA ASP A 594 8.32 8.38 28.66
C ASP A 594 8.50 7.35 29.80
N LYS A 595 7.52 6.48 30.01
CA LYS A 595 7.54 5.42 31.04
C LYS A 595 8.19 4.13 30.51
N PHE A 596 8.04 3.83 29.22
CA PHE A 596 8.53 2.60 28.58
C PHE A 596 9.39 2.90 27.32
N PRO A 597 10.53 3.59 27.48
CA PRO A 597 11.34 4.01 26.34
C PRO A 597 12.02 2.85 25.61
N ARG A 598 12.43 1.77 26.29
CA ARG A 598 13.07 0.62 25.63
C ARG A 598 12.05 -0.18 24.85
N LEU A 599 10.85 -0.38 25.40
CA LEU A 599 9.74 -1.00 24.69
C LEU A 599 9.40 -0.23 23.41
N THR A 600 9.29 1.10 23.52
CA THR A 600 9.02 1.96 22.36
C THR A 600 10.09 1.78 21.28
N ALA A 601 11.37 1.86 21.66
CA ALA A 601 12.48 1.65 20.73
C ALA A 601 12.51 0.22 20.14
N TYR A 602 12.09 -0.80 20.90
CA TYR A 602 11.96 -2.17 20.43
C TYR A 602 10.87 -2.32 19.36
N LEU A 603 9.70 -1.71 19.57
CA LEU A 603 8.61 -1.72 18.59
C LEU A 603 8.99 -0.94 17.32
N GLU A 604 9.72 0.17 17.45
CA GLU A 604 10.26 0.91 16.30
C GLU A 604 11.24 0.04 15.50
N ARG A 605 12.16 -0.67 16.17
CA ARG A 605 13.04 -1.65 15.52
C ARG A 605 12.26 -2.81 14.89
N ALA A 606 11.14 -3.22 15.49
CA ALA A 606 10.34 -4.32 14.96
C ALA A 606 9.83 -4.04 13.54
N THR A 607 9.56 -2.77 13.21
CA THR A 607 9.09 -2.37 11.88
C THR A 607 10.05 -2.75 10.74
N THR A 608 11.32 -3.00 11.04
CA THR A 608 12.34 -3.39 10.06
C THR A 608 12.54 -4.92 9.97
N TRP A 609 11.77 -5.72 10.71
CA TRP A 609 11.90 -7.18 10.65
C TRP A 609 11.43 -7.72 9.30
N PRO A 610 12.05 -8.82 8.80
CA PRO A 610 11.54 -9.51 7.63
C PRO A 610 10.05 -9.86 7.81
N HIS A 611 9.27 -9.66 6.76
CA HIS A 611 7.82 -9.91 6.74
C HIS A 611 6.98 -9.06 7.72
N TYR A 612 7.54 -8.03 8.39
CA TYR A 612 6.77 -7.20 9.32
C TYR A 612 5.56 -6.53 8.65
N ALA A 613 5.76 -5.86 7.51
CA ALA A 613 4.68 -5.19 6.79
C ALA A 613 3.59 -6.19 6.35
N GLU A 614 4.02 -7.35 5.81
CA GLU A 614 3.14 -8.40 5.33
C GLU A 614 2.25 -8.98 6.43
N ILE A 615 2.82 -9.24 7.62
CA ILE A 615 2.18 -10.00 8.70
C ILE A 615 1.61 -9.06 9.75
N GLN A 616 2.45 -8.20 10.30
CA GLN A 616 2.16 -7.43 11.48
C GLN A 616 1.40 -6.16 11.16
N GLU A 617 1.91 -5.33 10.24
CA GLU A 617 1.27 -4.07 9.87
C GLU A 617 -0.13 -4.32 9.29
N ASN A 618 -0.23 -5.26 8.34
CA ASN A 618 -1.51 -5.71 7.79
C ASN A 618 -2.43 -6.32 8.86
N GLY A 619 -1.88 -7.10 9.79
CA GLY A 619 -2.62 -7.69 10.90
C GLY A 619 -3.26 -6.63 11.80
N ILE A 620 -2.49 -5.61 12.18
CA ILE A 620 -2.97 -4.48 12.99
C ILE A 620 -4.01 -3.65 12.23
N LYS A 621 -3.80 -3.39 10.94
CA LYS A 621 -4.79 -2.69 10.10
C LYS A 621 -6.13 -3.43 10.09
N LYS A 622 -6.12 -4.75 9.85
CA LYS A 622 -7.33 -5.60 9.89
C LYS A 622 -7.99 -5.59 11.28
N LEU A 623 -7.19 -5.65 12.35
CA LEU A 623 -7.70 -5.62 13.73
C LEU A 623 -8.37 -4.28 14.07
N LYS A 624 -7.74 -3.15 13.71
CA LYS A 624 -8.34 -1.81 13.86
C LYS A 624 -9.67 -1.69 13.11
N ALA A 625 -9.74 -2.19 11.88
CA ALA A 625 -10.96 -2.18 11.09
C ALA A 625 -12.09 -3.01 11.75
N GLY A 626 -11.77 -4.18 12.31
CA GLY A 626 -12.72 -5.01 13.05
C GLY A 626 -13.24 -4.34 14.34
N LEU A 627 -12.34 -3.73 15.12
CA LEU A 627 -12.70 -3.09 16.40
C LEU A 627 -13.56 -1.82 16.22
N LYS A 628 -13.37 -1.06 15.13
CA LYS A 628 -14.25 0.08 14.78
C LYS A 628 -15.73 -0.35 14.59
N GLY A 629 -15.99 -1.59 14.20
CA GLY A 629 -17.35 -2.13 14.07
C GLY A 629 -18.05 -2.46 15.39
N ILE A 630 -17.34 -2.43 16.52
CA ILE A 630 -17.83 -2.87 17.85
C ILE A 630 -18.08 -1.67 18.79
N ASN A 631 -17.97 -0.42 18.31
CA ASN A 631 -18.11 0.80 19.15
C ASN A 631 -17.18 0.79 20.39
N ILE A 632 -16.02 0.12 20.30
CA ILE A 632 -15.00 0.23 21.36
C ILE A 632 -14.37 1.61 21.20
N LEU A 633 -14.77 2.54 22.07
CA LEU A 633 -14.19 3.88 22.16
C LEU A 633 -12.72 3.72 22.54
N PHE A 634 -11.82 3.77 21.55
CA PHE A 634 -10.43 4.08 21.82
C PHE A 634 -10.42 5.49 22.41
N SER A 635 -9.92 5.64 23.64
CA SER A 635 -9.96 6.92 24.34
C SER A 635 -9.05 7.94 23.65
N GLU A 636 -9.59 8.69 22.70
CA GLU A 636 -9.06 9.98 22.27
C GLU A 636 -9.36 11.08 23.31
N LYS A 637 -9.11 10.79 24.60
CA LYS A 637 -9.12 11.82 25.63
C LYS A 637 -7.69 12.10 26.07
N PRO A 638 -7.12 13.27 25.69
CA PRO A 638 -5.92 13.75 26.36
C PRO A 638 -6.35 14.15 27.76
N HIS A 639 -5.91 13.39 28.76
CA HIS A 639 -5.93 13.85 30.14
C HIS A 639 -4.54 14.38 30.48
N LEU A 640 -4.54 15.66 30.85
CA LEU A 640 -3.45 16.54 31.28
C LEU A 640 -2.34 15.87 32.10
#